data_AF-A0A7H0NRM2-F1
#
_entry.id   AF-A0A7H0NRM2-F1
#
_cell.length_a   1.000
_cell.length_b   1.000
_cell.length_c   1.000
_cell.angle_alpha   90.00
_cell.angle_beta   90.00
_cell.angle_gamma   90.00
#
_symmetry.space_group_name_H-M   'P 1'
#
loop_
_entity.id
_entity.type
_entity.pdbx_description
1 polymer ?
#
loop_
_entity_poly.entity_id
_entity_poly.type
_entity_poly.pdbx_seq_one_letter_code
_entity_poly.pdbx_strand_id
1 'polypeptide(L)'
;MTTGTTRAVRALARRLADYAVLAHDPAVPAATAGYWEMSRAHYAAIDGGTRGLLAEDPAGAQAHRALVARPDDPARHRELTGRLAGALHRRPAEQARLGALVGATDREIWLDHHLGDRHTAGTAPLGPEEVRALVRPPTGRPADGGRQVHVVIPFRDRTGGGRTRNLLACLIALRDQDHASGPVRVTVVETDAHPRWRELIEPLVDSYVFAAHDGRFNKSWTVNVGVVAEGAGSVYTCVLDADILVDRSFVRRNVRRFLDDGHTAHVCCDRSLSLDGPSTAEAIARRCGAADAEVPLDVLRGVLLREPPGGALWTRSEAYAEVGGFDERFEGWGGEDEDITRRLRRSGDFRRYGDAPLLHLDHPRPPMRDGAEQPFNGHVEMGSWDGGDGYGDPFAYTAAGPRSATAIEFSATARPPGPLMWGQRLLWNDSQWLGEKDHYFNMTVTVPVPPGRRLTEVLDALRHLVHRHEALRSRVVVNPAGEPLQEVLPSGAIDVLLAEAAPDTVDEVAGECRGELFGRSFRLADEWPVRPCVLSVRGEPARVTLVLSHVFADAGAAEVLAEELTELLAGAAVGELPGQPPAQPLDRAAHENSPAGRKLSAIALRRLDKQLRSIPQTMFPGPVLDPDPYRFRRMEMRSPALTEALRRTAGRERASTSTVLLATLALVLATATGQRTAVFKTVLGNRAFPGLERLVGNALSNGVVPVEIEDATFAALVSAVGRVTMGNLLRSQCDPTEREAVTAEVSRARGVHVDLSVFFNDTRDITGGREPRMRPEADLDALSATTRTSWVGEWERQDAKFFFHTRSADDCDPVYAMVDTAFLPSASVDALLRGLERVAVRVAEADRPVRELRELLGKHGPDTPVRGPDWLLVDHCWIRPADVAAALAAALPKWPSEVSVVESEDGPALTAHVACGDPSVSPQDLHRAVVAVLPDFPAAVAPSRYLITPAGGPPGGAAEEPAGRNR
;
A
#
# COMPACT_ATOMS: atom_id res chain seq x y z
N MET A 1 -65.07 1.68 13.77
CA MET A 1 -65.12 2.13 12.36
C MET A 1 -64.65 3.59 12.15
N THR A 2 -64.90 4.52 13.08
CA THR A 2 -64.53 5.95 12.98
C THR A 2 -63.02 6.27 12.99
N THR A 3 -62.19 5.45 13.65
CA THR A 3 -60.72 5.62 13.68
C THR A 3 -60.04 5.25 12.34
N GLY A 4 -60.57 4.25 11.63
CA GLY A 4 -60.07 3.81 10.32
C GLY A 4 -60.29 4.83 9.21
N THR A 5 -61.48 5.45 9.17
CA THR A 5 -61.82 6.49 8.19
C THR A 5 -60.94 7.74 8.35
N THR A 6 -60.61 8.13 9.59
CA THR A 6 -59.77 9.31 9.88
C THR A 6 -58.31 9.09 9.44
N ARG A 7 -57.78 7.87 9.58
CA ARG A 7 -56.42 7.52 9.13
C ARG A 7 -56.30 7.52 7.61
N ALA A 8 -57.30 6.97 6.90
CA ALA A 8 -57.32 6.95 5.44
C ALA A 8 -57.40 8.37 4.83
N VAL A 9 -58.20 9.26 5.44
CA VAL A 9 -58.28 10.67 5.01
C VAL A 9 -56.95 11.39 5.17
N ARG A 10 -56.26 11.21 6.31
CA ARG A 10 -54.94 11.81 6.53
C ARG A 10 -53.87 11.28 5.58
N ALA A 11 -53.89 9.97 5.28
CA ALA A 11 -52.97 9.37 4.31
C ALA A 11 -53.18 9.96 2.91
N LEU A 12 -54.43 10.07 2.45
CA LEU A 12 -54.74 10.70 1.17
C LEU A 12 -54.34 12.18 1.15
N ALA A 13 -54.60 12.93 2.23
CA ALA A 13 -54.22 14.33 2.34
C ALA A 13 -52.71 14.55 2.23
N ARG A 14 -51.92 13.71 2.92
CA ARG A 14 -50.45 13.70 2.82
C ARG A 14 -50.02 13.43 1.38
N ARG A 15 -50.63 12.42 0.75
CA ARG A 15 -50.30 12.04 -0.62
C ARG A 15 -50.58 13.14 -1.64
N LEU A 16 -51.69 13.86 -1.50
CA LEU A 16 -51.98 15.03 -2.35
C LEU A 16 -50.96 16.16 -2.15
N ALA A 17 -50.46 16.37 -0.92
CA ALA A 17 -49.37 17.31 -0.67
C ALA A 17 -48.04 16.82 -1.29
N ASP A 18 -47.74 15.52 -1.26
CA ASP A 18 -46.59 14.94 -1.96
C ASP A 18 -46.66 15.19 -3.47
N TYR A 19 -47.83 15.06 -4.09
CA TYR A 19 -48.02 15.35 -5.51
C TYR A 19 -47.84 16.84 -5.86
N ALA A 20 -48.16 17.76 -4.94
CA ALA A 20 -47.83 19.17 -5.10
C ALA A 20 -46.31 19.39 -5.10
N VAL A 21 -45.55 18.65 -4.28
CA VAL A 21 -44.08 18.67 -4.34
C VAL A 21 -43.59 18.07 -5.66
N LEU A 22 -44.08 16.88 -6.05
CA LEU A 22 -43.68 16.19 -7.29
C LEU A 22 -43.91 17.03 -8.56
N ALA A 23 -44.97 17.85 -8.57
CA ALA A 23 -45.30 18.69 -9.71
C ALA A 23 -44.43 19.96 -9.82
N HIS A 24 -43.87 20.46 -8.71
CA HIS A 24 -43.30 21.82 -8.63
C HIS A 24 -41.87 21.90 -8.08
N ASP A 25 -41.36 20.85 -7.43
CA ASP A 25 -40.00 20.83 -6.89
C ASP A 25 -38.96 20.65 -8.02
N PRO A 26 -38.02 21.60 -8.21
CA PRO A 26 -36.97 21.48 -9.22
C PRO A 26 -36.03 20.30 -8.98
N ALA A 27 -35.95 19.75 -7.77
CA ALA A 27 -35.15 18.56 -7.47
C ALA A 27 -35.69 17.30 -8.16
N VAL A 28 -36.99 17.23 -8.46
CA VAL A 28 -37.63 16.06 -9.07
C VAL A 28 -37.16 15.83 -10.51
N PRO A 29 -37.25 16.80 -11.44
CA PRO A 29 -36.67 16.63 -12.78
C PRO A 29 -35.14 16.55 -12.76
N ALA A 30 -34.47 17.15 -11.77
CA ALA A 30 -33.03 17.05 -11.61
C ALA A 30 -32.57 15.64 -11.20
N ALA A 31 -33.41 14.86 -10.52
CA ALA A 31 -33.07 13.49 -10.10
C ALA A 31 -32.92 12.55 -11.30
N THR A 32 -33.87 12.55 -12.24
CA THR A 32 -33.79 11.85 -13.53
C THR A 32 -34.80 12.43 -14.52
N ALA A 33 -34.31 13.20 -15.52
CA ALA A 33 -35.18 13.90 -16.47
C ALA A 33 -36.11 12.96 -17.26
N GLY A 34 -35.62 11.79 -17.70
CA GLY A 34 -36.43 10.83 -18.46
C GLY A 34 -37.60 10.25 -17.64
N TYR A 35 -37.34 9.84 -16.40
CA TYR A 35 -38.40 9.32 -15.51
C TYR A 35 -39.42 10.40 -15.13
N TRP A 36 -38.95 11.65 -14.99
CA TRP A 36 -39.82 12.80 -14.79
C TRP A 36 -40.72 13.03 -16.01
N GLU A 37 -40.19 12.98 -17.24
CA GLU A 37 -40.98 13.14 -18.47
C GLU A 37 -42.09 12.10 -18.58
N MET A 38 -41.80 10.84 -18.22
CA MET A 38 -42.80 9.76 -18.17
C MET A 38 -43.89 10.01 -17.13
N SER A 39 -43.57 10.72 -16.04
CA SER A 39 -44.45 10.89 -14.88
C SER A 39 -45.13 12.28 -14.82
N ARG A 40 -44.68 13.29 -15.58
CA ARG A 40 -45.10 14.70 -15.42
C ARG A 40 -46.60 14.93 -15.63
N ALA A 41 -47.23 14.21 -16.56
CA ALA A 41 -48.65 14.36 -16.84
C ALA A 41 -49.50 13.89 -15.65
N HIS A 42 -49.05 12.82 -14.99
CA HIS A 42 -49.64 12.28 -13.78
C HIS A 42 -49.57 13.28 -12.61
N TYR A 43 -48.40 13.90 -12.40
CA TYR A 43 -48.23 14.92 -11.37
C TYR A 43 -49.17 16.12 -11.58
N ALA A 44 -49.22 16.64 -12.80
CA ALA A 44 -50.07 17.77 -13.15
C ALA A 44 -51.58 17.45 -12.95
N ALA A 45 -52.01 16.22 -13.24
CA ALA A 45 -53.38 15.79 -13.07
C ALA A 45 -53.80 15.78 -11.59
N ILE A 46 -52.97 15.22 -10.70
CA ILE A 46 -53.25 15.18 -9.25
C ILE A 46 -53.16 16.57 -8.63
N ASP A 47 -52.16 17.37 -8.99
CA ASP A 47 -52.03 18.75 -8.48
C ASP A 47 -53.21 19.63 -8.94
N GLY A 48 -53.68 19.45 -10.18
CA GLY A 48 -54.90 20.07 -10.68
C GLY A 48 -56.15 19.70 -9.86
N GLY A 49 -56.30 18.41 -9.53
CA GLY A 49 -57.37 17.93 -8.64
C GLY A 49 -57.25 18.50 -7.22
N THR A 50 -56.04 18.62 -6.69
CA THR A 50 -55.74 19.22 -5.38
C THR A 50 -56.13 20.69 -5.34
N ARG A 51 -55.77 21.47 -6.37
CA ARG A 51 -56.19 22.88 -6.50
C ARG A 51 -57.71 23.01 -6.67
N GLY A 52 -58.35 22.09 -7.39
CA GLY A 52 -59.81 22.02 -7.51
C GLY A 52 -60.50 21.78 -6.16
N LEU A 53 -59.96 20.87 -5.33
CA LEU A 53 -60.45 20.65 -3.97
C LEU A 53 -60.31 21.92 -3.11
N LEU A 54 -59.24 22.68 -3.28
CA LEU A 54 -58.94 23.89 -2.49
C LEU A 54 -59.56 25.18 -3.05
N ALA A 55 -60.27 25.13 -4.19
CA ALA A 55 -60.77 26.34 -4.86
C ALA A 55 -61.69 27.21 -3.98
N GLU A 56 -62.44 26.59 -3.07
CA GLU A 56 -63.36 27.25 -2.13
C GLU A 56 -62.76 27.43 -0.72
N ASP A 57 -61.46 27.12 -0.52
CA ASP A 57 -60.74 27.28 0.74
C ASP A 57 -59.55 28.24 0.56
N PRO A 58 -59.74 29.57 0.77
CA PRO A 58 -58.68 30.56 0.55
C PRO A 58 -57.41 30.29 1.36
N ALA A 59 -57.55 29.77 2.59
CA ALA A 59 -56.42 29.42 3.45
C ALA A 59 -55.70 28.16 2.95
N GLY A 60 -56.45 27.15 2.50
CA GLY A 60 -55.89 25.97 1.85
C GLY A 60 -55.17 26.30 0.54
N ALA A 61 -55.74 27.17 -0.30
CA ALA A 61 -55.11 27.63 -1.54
C ALA A 61 -53.84 28.46 -1.27
N GLN A 62 -53.81 29.24 -0.17
CA GLN A 62 -52.60 29.93 0.27
C GLN A 62 -51.52 28.95 0.75
N ALA A 63 -51.88 27.95 1.55
CA ALA A 63 -50.96 26.90 2.00
C ALA A 63 -50.37 26.11 0.81
N HIS A 64 -51.17 25.83 -0.22
CA HIS A 64 -50.71 25.21 -1.46
C HIS A 64 -49.68 26.08 -2.19
N ARG A 65 -49.99 27.37 -2.43
CA ARG A 65 -49.03 28.31 -3.03
C ARG A 65 -47.75 28.47 -2.20
N ALA A 66 -47.85 28.44 -0.88
CA ALA A 66 -46.69 28.51 0.00
C ALA A 66 -45.79 27.27 -0.15
N LEU A 67 -46.38 26.07 -0.20
CA LEU A 67 -45.63 24.83 -0.45
C LEU A 67 -45.01 24.83 -1.86
N VAL A 68 -45.75 25.24 -2.88
CA VAL A 68 -45.21 25.33 -4.26
C VAL A 68 -44.03 26.31 -4.35
N ALA A 69 -44.07 27.42 -3.60
CA ALA A 69 -42.98 28.38 -3.57
C ALA A 69 -41.74 27.86 -2.80
N ARG A 70 -41.92 26.95 -1.84
CA ARG A 70 -40.87 26.36 -1.00
C ARG A 70 -41.15 24.85 -0.76
N PRO A 71 -40.96 24.01 -1.80
CA PRO A 71 -41.26 22.58 -1.75
C PRO A 71 -40.31 21.78 -0.86
N ASP A 72 -39.21 22.42 -0.46
CA ASP A 72 -38.21 21.93 0.49
C ASP A 72 -38.62 22.07 1.96
N ASP A 73 -39.68 22.83 2.27
CA ASP A 73 -40.04 23.14 3.64
C ASP A 73 -41.06 22.13 4.23
N PRO A 74 -40.64 21.29 5.20
CA PRO A 74 -41.52 20.28 5.79
C PRO A 74 -42.65 20.89 6.64
N ALA A 75 -42.51 22.13 7.14
CA ALA A 75 -43.59 22.79 7.87
C ALA A 75 -44.74 23.17 6.94
N ARG A 76 -44.43 23.67 5.74
CA ARG A 76 -45.42 24.01 4.71
C ARG A 76 -46.13 22.76 4.17
N HIS A 77 -45.40 21.65 4.01
CA HIS A 77 -45.99 20.37 3.63
C HIS A 77 -46.99 19.86 4.67
N ARG A 78 -46.61 19.89 5.95
CA ARG A 78 -47.48 19.49 7.07
C ARG A 78 -48.70 20.41 7.19
N GLU A 79 -48.54 21.71 6.98
CA GLU A 79 -49.65 22.67 6.98
C GLU A 79 -50.67 22.34 5.89
N LEU A 80 -50.22 22.16 4.64
CA LEU A 80 -51.09 21.81 3.53
C LEU A 80 -51.78 20.47 3.77
N THR A 81 -51.05 19.47 4.27
CA THR A 81 -51.60 18.15 4.64
C THR A 81 -52.75 18.29 5.65
N GLY A 82 -52.59 19.13 6.68
CA GLY A 82 -53.64 19.40 7.67
C GLY A 82 -54.89 20.04 7.07
N ARG A 83 -54.71 21.00 6.15
CA ARG A 83 -55.81 21.69 5.45
C ARG A 83 -56.55 20.73 4.52
N LEU A 84 -55.83 19.94 3.73
CA LEU A 84 -56.38 18.93 2.82
C LEU A 84 -57.16 17.86 3.57
N ALA A 85 -56.68 17.41 4.73
CA ALA A 85 -57.42 16.44 5.55
C ALA A 85 -58.78 17.00 5.99
N GLY A 86 -58.83 18.28 6.36
CA GLY A 86 -60.09 18.97 6.69
C GLY A 86 -61.02 19.10 5.48
N ALA A 87 -60.48 19.44 4.30
CA ALA A 87 -61.27 19.57 3.07
C ALA A 87 -61.84 18.23 2.59
N LEU A 88 -61.03 17.16 2.59
CA LEU A 88 -61.44 15.81 2.22
C LEU A 88 -62.52 15.27 3.16
N HIS A 89 -62.39 15.51 4.47
CA HIS A 89 -63.39 15.08 5.45
C HIS A 89 -64.78 15.70 5.19
N ARG A 90 -64.83 16.95 4.70
CA ARG A 90 -66.07 17.64 4.36
C ARG A 90 -66.65 17.24 2.99
N ARG A 91 -65.88 16.57 2.13
CA ARG A 91 -66.26 16.24 0.75
C ARG A 91 -65.98 14.76 0.42
N PRO A 92 -66.77 13.81 0.94
CA PRO A 92 -66.52 12.38 0.79
C PRO A 92 -66.55 11.87 -0.67
N ALA A 93 -67.31 12.52 -1.56
CA ALA A 93 -67.33 12.19 -2.99
C ALA A 93 -65.98 12.52 -3.67
N GLU A 94 -65.43 13.69 -3.38
CA GLU A 94 -64.09 14.08 -3.86
C GLU A 94 -62.99 13.25 -3.20
N GLN A 95 -63.15 12.86 -1.93
CA GLN A 95 -62.25 11.91 -1.27
C GLN A 95 -62.19 10.56 -2.02
N ALA A 96 -63.34 9.99 -2.38
CA ALA A 96 -63.38 8.72 -3.11
C ALA A 96 -62.76 8.85 -4.51
N ARG A 97 -63.11 9.94 -5.23
CA ARG A 97 -62.59 10.23 -6.57
C ARG A 97 -61.07 10.43 -6.57
N LEU A 98 -60.56 11.33 -5.74
CA LEU A 98 -59.12 11.61 -5.65
C LEU A 98 -58.36 10.41 -5.10
N GLY A 99 -58.94 9.66 -4.15
CA GLY A 99 -58.35 8.41 -3.65
C GLY A 99 -58.18 7.35 -4.74
N ALA A 100 -59.19 7.15 -5.59
CA ALA A 100 -59.10 6.23 -6.72
C ALA A 100 -58.09 6.70 -7.76
N LEU A 101 -58.06 8.00 -8.06
CA LEU A 101 -57.12 8.59 -9.01
C LEU A 101 -55.67 8.48 -8.53
N VAL A 102 -55.40 8.78 -7.25
CA VAL A 102 -54.10 8.59 -6.62
C VAL A 102 -53.69 7.12 -6.66
N GLY A 103 -54.56 6.19 -6.26
CA GLY A 103 -54.25 4.76 -6.27
C GLY A 103 -53.96 4.18 -7.66
N ALA A 104 -54.59 4.72 -8.71
CA ALA A 104 -54.24 4.39 -10.09
C ALA A 104 -52.88 5.00 -10.49
N THR A 105 -52.68 6.27 -10.15
CA THR A 105 -51.49 7.03 -10.54
C THR A 105 -50.22 6.55 -9.83
N ASP A 106 -50.31 6.14 -8.58
CA ASP A 106 -49.19 5.62 -7.79
C ASP A 106 -48.54 4.38 -8.42
N ARG A 107 -49.20 3.68 -9.36
CA ARG A 107 -48.64 2.54 -10.10
C ARG A 107 -47.94 2.91 -11.40
N GLU A 108 -48.17 4.13 -11.91
CA GLU A 108 -47.68 4.59 -13.22
C GLU A 108 -46.49 5.54 -13.10
N ILE A 109 -46.19 6.04 -11.89
CA ILE A 109 -45.09 6.98 -11.65
C ILE A 109 -43.77 6.26 -11.39
N TRP A 110 -42.68 6.87 -11.87
CA TRP A 110 -41.31 6.39 -11.72
C TRP A 110 -40.51 7.14 -10.65
N LEU A 111 -40.87 8.42 -10.42
CA LEU A 111 -40.35 9.22 -9.32
C LEU A 111 -41.43 9.46 -8.29
N ASP A 112 -41.03 9.37 -7.03
CA ASP A 112 -41.88 9.55 -5.87
C ASP A 112 -41.22 10.49 -4.85
N HIS A 113 -42.01 11.08 -3.97
CA HIS A 113 -41.52 12.00 -2.94
C HIS A 113 -41.44 11.27 -1.60
N HIS A 114 -40.30 11.41 -0.93
CA HIS A 114 -40.11 10.93 0.43
C HIS A 114 -39.83 12.09 1.36
N LEU A 115 -40.68 12.24 2.38
CA LEU A 115 -40.47 13.14 3.49
C LEU A 115 -40.72 12.39 4.80
N GLY A 116 -39.65 12.16 5.56
CA GLY A 116 -39.71 11.50 6.86
C GLY A 116 -40.44 12.32 7.92
N ASP A 117 -41.16 11.64 8.81
CA ASP A 117 -42.00 12.31 9.83
C ASP A 117 -41.18 13.18 10.80
N ARG A 118 -39.96 12.73 11.13
CA ARG A 118 -39.01 13.42 12.02
C ARG A 118 -38.02 14.32 11.27
N HIS A 119 -38.12 14.43 9.95
CA HIS A 119 -37.24 15.30 9.18
C HIS A 119 -37.40 16.78 9.59
N THR A 120 -36.26 17.46 9.75
CA THR A 120 -36.15 18.90 10.04
C THR A 120 -35.20 19.53 9.03
N ALA A 121 -35.50 20.74 8.57
CA ALA A 121 -34.77 21.39 7.47
C ALA A 121 -33.40 22.01 7.89
N GLY A 122 -32.69 21.42 8.87
CA GLY A 122 -31.69 22.14 9.67
C GLY A 122 -30.28 21.56 9.79
N THR A 123 -29.92 20.49 9.08
CA THR A 123 -28.56 19.92 9.20
C THR A 123 -27.57 20.71 8.34
N ALA A 124 -26.49 21.19 8.95
CA ALA A 124 -25.45 21.94 8.26
C ALA A 124 -24.75 21.06 7.20
N PRO A 125 -24.47 21.59 5.99
CA PRO A 125 -23.77 20.83 4.97
C PRO A 125 -22.36 20.49 5.45
N LEU A 126 -21.92 19.26 5.16
CA LEU A 126 -20.57 18.79 5.45
C LEU A 126 -19.68 18.94 4.21
N GLY A 127 -18.42 19.34 4.39
CA GLY A 127 -17.36 19.29 3.39
C GLY A 127 -16.48 18.04 3.49
N PRO A 128 -15.56 17.81 2.53
CA PRO A 128 -14.69 16.63 2.53
C PRO A 128 -13.84 16.48 3.79
N GLU A 129 -13.24 17.55 4.30
CA GLU A 129 -12.40 17.51 5.52
C GLU A 129 -13.20 17.17 6.78
N GLU A 130 -14.44 17.67 6.88
CA GLU A 130 -15.32 17.37 8.01
C GLU A 130 -15.72 15.88 8.01
N VAL A 131 -15.95 15.31 6.83
CA VAL A 131 -16.22 13.86 6.69
C VAL A 131 -14.96 13.04 6.97
N ARG A 132 -13.78 13.49 6.51
CA ARG A 132 -12.50 12.85 6.79
C ARG A 132 -12.22 12.74 8.28
N ALA A 133 -12.58 13.76 9.06
CA ALA A 133 -12.43 13.76 10.51
C ALA A 133 -13.29 12.67 11.22
N LEU A 134 -14.26 12.07 10.53
CA LEU A 134 -15.09 10.98 11.06
C LEU A 134 -14.44 9.60 10.92
N VAL A 135 -13.28 9.48 10.26
CA VAL A 135 -12.58 8.21 10.06
C VAL A 135 -12.18 7.61 11.41
N ARG A 136 -12.54 6.35 11.63
CA ARG A 136 -12.19 5.59 12.83
C ARG A 136 -11.13 4.51 12.51
N PRO A 137 -10.32 4.10 13.50
CA PRO A 137 -9.45 2.94 13.35
C PRO A 137 -10.26 1.70 12.91
N PRO A 138 -9.70 0.83 12.06
CA PRO A 138 -10.43 -0.33 11.58
C PRO A 138 -10.76 -1.28 12.74
N THR A 139 -12.02 -1.70 12.84
CA THR A 139 -12.46 -2.69 13.82
C THR A 139 -12.25 -4.10 13.25
N GLY A 140 -11.08 -4.70 13.52
CA GLY A 140 -10.84 -6.13 13.33
C GLY A 140 -11.00 -6.64 11.90
N ARG A 141 -9.92 -6.58 11.10
CA ARG A 141 -9.85 -7.28 9.82
C ARG A 141 -9.46 -8.75 10.08
N PRO A 142 -10.14 -9.74 9.48
CA PRO A 142 -9.69 -11.13 9.56
C PRO A 142 -8.27 -11.25 8.98
N ALA A 143 -7.43 -12.07 9.64
CA ALA A 143 -6.13 -12.43 9.10
C ALA A 143 -6.28 -13.17 7.77
N ASP A 144 -5.31 -12.93 6.90
CA ASP A 144 -5.10 -13.46 5.56
C ASP A 144 -5.70 -14.87 5.33
N GLY A 145 -6.90 -14.87 4.75
CA GLY A 145 -7.60 -16.01 4.21
C GLY A 145 -8.21 -15.57 2.88
N GLY A 146 -8.25 -16.44 1.87
CA GLY A 146 -8.57 -16.11 0.48
C GLY A 146 -9.70 -15.08 0.27
N ARG A 147 -9.50 -14.21 -0.72
CA ARG A 147 -10.33 -13.04 -1.05
C ARG A 147 -11.74 -13.46 -1.48
N GLN A 148 -12.79 -13.01 -0.78
CA GLN A 148 -14.18 -13.40 -1.10
C GLN A 148 -14.95 -12.33 -1.88
N VAL A 149 -14.80 -11.04 -1.55
CA VAL A 149 -15.54 -9.93 -2.18
C VAL A 149 -14.61 -8.79 -2.60
N HIS A 150 -14.76 -8.32 -3.84
CA HIS A 150 -14.10 -7.13 -4.39
C HIS A 150 -15.12 -6.03 -4.69
N VAL A 151 -15.02 -4.91 -4.00
CA VAL A 151 -15.81 -3.70 -4.27
C VAL A 151 -14.99 -2.76 -5.14
N VAL A 152 -15.51 -2.39 -6.30
CA VAL A 152 -14.88 -1.45 -7.24
C VAL A 152 -15.71 -0.19 -7.33
N ILE A 153 -15.07 0.95 -7.08
CA ILE A 153 -15.69 2.27 -7.09
C ILE A 153 -15.02 3.15 -8.14
N PRO A 154 -15.70 3.48 -9.25
CA PRO A 154 -15.18 4.42 -10.24
C PRO A 154 -15.32 5.86 -9.74
N PHE A 155 -14.29 6.68 -9.90
CA PHE A 155 -14.28 8.02 -9.31
C PHE A 155 -13.65 9.09 -10.21
N ARG A 156 -14.32 10.25 -10.27
CA ARG A 156 -13.78 11.52 -10.80
C ARG A 156 -14.48 12.71 -10.16
N ASP A 157 -13.68 13.61 -9.59
CA ASP A 157 -14.11 14.96 -9.17
C ASP A 157 -13.03 15.98 -9.52
N ARG A 158 -13.35 17.00 -10.31
CA ARG A 158 -12.43 18.11 -10.65
C ARG A 158 -12.61 19.32 -9.74
N THR A 159 -13.63 19.31 -8.88
CA THR A 159 -14.07 20.47 -8.11
C THR A 159 -13.70 20.39 -6.63
N GLY A 160 -13.50 19.19 -6.09
CA GLY A 160 -13.22 18.98 -4.67
C GLY A 160 -14.41 19.26 -3.76
N GLY A 161 -15.61 19.06 -4.30
CA GLY A 161 -16.87 19.42 -3.65
C GLY A 161 -17.64 18.19 -3.15
N GLY A 162 -18.93 18.14 -3.50
CA GLY A 162 -19.86 17.12 -2.99
C GLY A 162 -19.50 15.68 -3.37
N ARG A 163 -18.82 15.45 -4.50
CA ARG A 163 -18.46 14.09 -4.94
C ARG A 163 -17.33 13.50 -4.10
N THR A 164 -16.26 14.25 -3.87
CA THR A 164 -15.20 13.82 -2.94
C THR A 164 -15.76 13.56 -1.54
N ARG A 165 -16.63 14.44 -1.02
CA ARG A 165 -17.34 14.22 0.25
C ARG A 165 -18.12 12.90 0.27
N ASN A 166 -18.89 12.63 -0.78
CA ASN A 166 -19.73 11.43 -0.87
C ASN A 166 -18.88 10.16 -0.92
N LEU A 167 -17.77 10.17 -1.68
CA LEU A 167 -16.84 9.06 -1.71
C LEU A 167 -16.29 8.75 -0.32
N LEU A 168 -15.83 9.77 0.42
CA LEU A 168 -15.30 9.56 1.78
C LEU A 168 -16.35 8.95 2.71
N ALA A 169 -17.60 9.39 2.64
CA ALA A 169 -18.69 8.80 3.41
C ALA A 169 -18.96 7.33 3.02
N CYS A 170 -18.95 7.02 1.72
CA CYS A 170 -19.05 5.66 1.21
C CYS A 170 -17.92 4.75 1.74
N LEU A 171 -16.67 5.23 1.67
CA LEU A 171 -15.50 4.47 2.13
C LEU A 171 -15.52 4.24 3.65
N ILE A 172 -15.93 5.24 4.45
CA ILE A 172 -16.10 5.08 5.89
C ILE A 172 -17.18 4.03 6.19
N ALA A 173 -18.30 4.05 5.46
CA ALA A 173 -19.37 3.07 5.64
C ALA A 173 -18.95 1.64 5.23
N LEU A 174 -18.08 1.49 4.24
CA LEU A 174 -17.51 0.20 3.82
C LEU A 174 -16.49 -0.36 4.82
N ARG A 175 -15.79 0.50 5.57
CA ARG A 175 -14.90 0.09 6.67
C ARG A 175 -15.65 -0.39 7.92
N ASP A 176 -16.90 0.05 8.10
CA ASP A 176 -17.79 -0.39 9.19
C ASP A 176 -18.82 -1.41 8.67
N GLN A 177 -18.35 -2.52 8.08
CA GLN A 177 -19.19 -3.63 7.61
C GLN A 177 -19.12 -4.83 8.56
N ASP A 178 -20.19 -5.63 8.58
CA ASP A 178 -20.19 -6.93 9.24
C ASP A 178 -19.39 -7.96 8.40
N HIS A 179 -18.19 -8.30 8.85
CA HIS A 179 -17.25 -9.20 8.17
C HIS A 179 -17.49 -10.70 8.38
N ALA A 180 -18.63 -11.11 8.94
CA ALA A 180 -18.97 -12.53 9.11
C ALA A 180 -18.98 -13.36 7.81
N SER A 181 -19.00 -12.71 6.65
CA SER A 181 -19.03 -13.30 5.31
C SER A 181 -17.67 -13.26 4.58
N GLY A 182 -16.55 -13.10 5.30
CA GLY A 182 -15.20 -13.16 4.73
C GLY A 182 -14.57 -11.80 4.44
N PRO A 183 -13.31 -11.79 3.96
CA PRO A 183 -12.56 -10.56 3.71
C PRO A 183 -13.12 -9.78 2.51
N VAL A 184 -13.31 -8.48 2.73
CA VAL A 184 -13.74 -7.51 1.71
C VAL A 184 -12.53 -6.69 1.28
N ARG A 185 -12.39 -6.52 -0.02
CA ARG A 185 -11.42 -5.61 -0.64
C ARG A 185 -12.14 -4.43 -1.29
N VAL A 186 -11.64 -3.22 -1.11
CA VAL A 186 -12.16 -2.01 -1.75
C VAL A 186 -11.10 -1.41 -2.66
N THR A 187 -11.41 -1.30 -3.95
CA THR A 187 -10.60 -0.61 -4.95
C THR A 187 -11.32 0.66 -5.40
N VAL A 188 -10.64 1.81 -5.31
CA VAL A 188 -11.08 3.04 -5.95
C VAL A 188 -10.21 3.30 -7.17
N VAL A 189 -10.87 3.54 -8.31
CA VAL A 189 -10.20 3.96 -9.54
C VAL A 189 -10.48 5.43 -9.79
N GLU A 190 -9.48 6.26 -9.58
CA GLU A 190 -9.55 7.69 -9.92
C GLU A 190 -9.09 7.90 -11.36
N THR A 191 -9.90 8.59 -12.16
CA THR A 191 -9.52 8.97 -13.53
C THR A 191 -9.54 10.47 -13.71
N ASP A 192 -8.43 11.04 -14.15
CA ASP A 192 -8.28 12.45 -14.54
C ASP A 192 -6.95 12.64 -15.30
N ALA A 193 -6.57 13.87 -15.61
CA ALA A 193 -5.25 14.19 -16.17
C ALA A 193 -4.09 13.91 -15.17
N HIS A 194 -4.34 14.05 -13.87
CA HIS A 194 -3.39 13.79 -12.80
C HIS A 194 -4.18 13.40 -11.53
N PRO A 195 -3.59 12.60 -10.60
CA PRO A 195 -4.27 12.25 -9.36
C PRO A 195 -4.54 13.51 -8.55
N ARG A 196 -5.78 13.73 -8.12
CA ARG A 196 -6.20 14.90 -7.32
C ARG A 196 -6.47 14.54 -5.87
N TRP A 197 -7.02 13.35 -5.64
CA TRP A 197 -7.57 12.97 -4.33
C TRP A 197 -6.88 11.76 -3.71
N ARG A 198 -5.77 11.30 -4.28
CA ARG A 198 -4.96 10.18 -3.78
C ARG A 198 -4.75 10.25 -2.27
N GLU A 199 -4.29 11.38 -1.74
CA GLU A 199 -4.01 11.55 -0.30
C GLU A 199 -5.23 11.36 0.61
N LEU A 200 -6.44 11.65 0.10
CA LEU A 200 -7.68 11.48 0.84
C LEU A 200 -8.24 10.05 0.71
N ILE A 201 -8.05 9.41 -0.44
CA ILE A 201 -8.66 8.13 -0.80
C ILE A 201 -7.78 6.95 -0.36
N GLU A 202 -6.48 6.98 -0.68
CA GLU A 202 -5.54 5.88 -0.49
C GLU A 202 -5.53 5.33 0.96
N PRO A 203 -5.61 6.15 2.04
CA PRO A 203 -5.67 5.65 3.41
C PRO A 203 -6.97 4.91 3.79
N LEU A 204 -8.00 4.97 2.95
CA LEU A 204 -9.33 4.41 3.23
C LEU A 204 -9.67 3.17 2.40
N VAL A 205 -8.79 2.79 1.46
CA VAL A 205 -9.01 1.69 0.52
C VAL A 205 -7.88 0.68 0.60
N ASP A 206 -8.07 -0.47 -0.04
CA ASP A 206 -7.03 -1.50 -0.16
C ASP A 206 -6.16 -1.29 -1.38
N SER A 207 -6.78 -0.87 -2.48
CA SER A 207 -6.10 -0.55 -3.72
C SER A 207 -6.62 0.79 -4.25
N TYR A 208 -5.70 1.69 -4.48
CA TYR A 208 -5.96 2.93 -5.20
C TYR A 208 -5.32 2.81 -6.58
N VAL A 209 -6.14 2.90 -7.63
CA VAL A 209 -5.67 2.88 -9.01
C VAL A 209 -5.92 4.26 -9.60
N PHE A 210 -4.88 4.85 -10.18
CA PHE A 210 -5.03 6.05 -10.98
C PHE A 210 -4.91 5.67 -12.46
N ALA A 211 -5.96 5.94 -13.24
CA ALA A 211 -5.96 5.70 -14.68
C ALA A 211 -6.11 7.03 -15.42
N ALA A 212 -5.04 7.44 -16.11
CA ALA A 212 -4.94 8.77 -16.69
C ALA A 212 -5.88 8.91 -17.91
N HIS A 213 -6.81 9.87 -17.82
CA HIS A 213 -7.74 10.18 -18.91
C HIS A 213 -8.32 11.59 -18.74
N ASP A 214 -7.86 12.55 -19.54
CA ASP A 214 -8.33 13.94 -19.47
C ASP A 214 -9.68 14.16 -20.21
N GLY A 215 -10.09 13.18 -21.02
CA GLY A 215 -11.32 13.23 -21.82
C GLY A 215 -12.62 13.13 -21.02
N ARG A 216 -13.72 12.78 -21.69
CA ARG A 216 -15.03 12.59 -21.04
C ARG A 216 -14.94 11.42 -20.05
N PHE A 217 -15.55 11.53 -18.88
CA PHE A 217 -15.47 10.45 -17.89
C PHE A 217 -16.08 9.17 -18.46
N ASN A 218 -15.29 8.10 -18.55
CA ASN A 218 -15.73 6.79 -18.99
C ASN A 218 -15.89 5.88 -17.76
N LYS A 219 -17.12 5.78 -17.23
CA LYS A 219 -17.43 4.95 -16.06
C LYS A 219 -17.14 3.48 -16.35
N SER A 220 -17.57 2.98 -17.52
CA SER A 220 -17.38 1.58 -17.93
C SER A 220 -15.93 1.13 -17.88
N TRP A 221 -15.06 1.87 -18.57
CA TRP A 221 -13.61 1.64 -18.57
C TRP A 221 -13.03 1.76 -17.16
N THR A 222 -13.41 2.79 -16.41
CA THR A 222 -12.92 3.00 -15.04
C THR A 222 -13.26 1.81 -14.13
N VAL A 223 -14.47 1.25 -14.24
CA VAL A 223 -14.87 0.06 -13.49
C VAL A 223 -14.03 -1.15 -13.93
N ASN A 224 -13.93 -1.38 -15.24
CA ASN A 224 -13.17 -2.50 -15.79
C ASN A 224 -11.70 -2.47 -15.35
N VAL A 225 -11.05 -1.29 -15.37
CA VAL A 225 -9.69 -1.10 -14.85
C VAL A 225 -9.59 -1.56 -13.39
N GLY A 226 -10.56 -1.19 -12.57
CA GLY A 226 -10.58 -1.58 -11.16
C GLY A 226 -10.77 -3.08 -10.93
N VAL A 227 -11.56 -3.73 -11.79
CA VAL A 227 -11.75 -5.19 -11.77
C VAL A 227 -10.49 -5.92 -12.22
N VAL A 228 -9.83 -5.43 -13.28
CA VAL A 228 -8.66 -6.09 -13.91
C VAL A 228 -7.36 -5.86 -13.13
N ALA A 229 -7.14 -4.67 -12.56
CA ALA A 229 -5.88 -4.26 -11.93
C ALA A 229 -5.35 -5.25 -10.87
N GLU A 230 -6.22 -6.06 -10.28
CA GLU A 230 -5.90 -6.91 -9.12
C GLU A 230 -5.92 -8.42 -9.41
N GLY A 231 -6.26 -8.84 -10.64
CA GLY A 231 -6.39 -10.25 -11.03
C GLY A 231 -7.60 -10.97 -10.40
N ALA A 232 -8.14 -11.98 -11.10
CA ALA A 232 -9.42 -12.66 -10.84
C ALA A 232 -9.48 -13.54 -9.56
N GLY A 233 -8.95 -13.08 -8.42
CA GLY A 233 -8.86 -13.85 -7.18
C GLY A 233 -10.06 -13.76 -6.24
N SER A 234 -11.04 -12.88 -6.52
CA SER A 234 -12.25 -12.73 -5.69
C SER A 234 -13.40 -13.53 -6.25
N VAL A 235 -14.21 -14.15 -5.39
CA VAL A 235 -15.40 -14.92 -5.81
C VAL A 235 -16.53 -14.00 -6.30
N TYR A 236 -16.72 -12.87 -5.63
CA TYR A 236 -17.77 -11.90 -5.94
C TYR A 236 -17.20 -10.53 -6.24
N THR A 237 -17.79 -9.85 -7.23
CA THR A 237 -17.49 -8.47 -7.59
C THR A 237 -18.72 -7.59 -7.29
N CYS A 238 -18.49 -6.44 -6.67
CA CYS A 238 -19.49 -5.41 -6.43
C CYS A 238 -19.03 -4.10 -7.07
N VAL A 239 -19.75 -3.65 -8.10
CA VAL A 239 -19.57 -2.32 -8.67
C VAL A 239 -20.48 -1.37 -7.91
N LEU A 240 -19.89 -0.37 -7.24
CA LEU A 240 -20.59 0.55 -6.36
C LEU A 240 -20.29 1.99 -6.77
N ASP A 241 -21.33 2.80 -6.97
CA ASP A 241 -21.16 4.22 -7.28
C ASP A 241 -20.66 4.99 -6.05
N ALA A 242 -19.81 6.00 -6.28
CA ALA A 242 -19.13 6.77 -5.23
C ALA A 242 -20.04 7.63 -4.34
N ASP A 243 -21.34 7.64 -4.60
CA ASP A 243 -22.38 8.41 -3.91
C ASP A 243 -23.46 7.55 -3.25
N ILE A 244 -23.24 6.24 -3.14
CA ILE A 244 -24.13 5.33 -2.45
C ILE A 244 -23.67 5.11 -1.01
N LEU A 245 -24.51 5.49 -0.05
CA LEU A 245 -24.25 5.27 1.37
C LEU A 245 -24.88 3.95 1.84
N VAL A 246 -24.02 2.97 2.16
CA VAL A 246 -24.43 1.60 2.52
C VAL A 246 -24.59 1.39 4.03
N ASP A 247 -25.53 0.54 4.44
CA ASP A 247 -25.69 0.10 5.84
C ASP A 247 -24.62 -0.93 6.24
N ARG A 248 -24.47 -1.19 7.54
CA ARG A 248 -23.45 -2.12 8.10
C ARG A 248 -23.59 -3.56 7.60
N SER A 249 -24.79 -3.98 7.20
CA SER A 249 -25.05 -5.36 6.79
C SER A 249 -24.94 -5.57 5.29
N PHE A 250 -24.62 -4.53 4.52
CA PHE A 250 -24.64 -4.52 3.06
C PHE A 250 -23.84 -5.66 2.42
N VAL A 251 -22.57 -5.85 2.80
CA VAL A 251 -21.73 -6.91 2.20
C VAL A 251 -22.27 -8.29 2.59
N ARG A 252 -22.44 -8.56 3.89
CA ARG A 252 -22.95 -9.84 4.39
C ARG A 252 -24.29 -10.22 3.74
N ARG A 253 -25.21 -9.26 3.62
CA ARG A 253 -26.53 -9.47 3.03
C ARG A 253 -26.42 -9.89 1.56
N ASN A 254 -25.56 -9.25 0.78
CA ASN A 254 -25.42 -9.56 -0.64
C ASN A 254 -24.62 -10.85 -0.91
N VAL A 255 -23.64 -11.19 -0.08
CA VAL A 255 -22.96 -12.49 -0.16
C VAL A 255 -23.94 -13.63 0.13
N ARG A 256 -24.77 -13.50 1.19
CA ARG A 256 -25.79 -14.51 1.52
C ARG A 256 -26.78 -14.74 0.39
N ARG A 257 -27.21 -13.69 -0.31
CA ARG A 257 -28.09 -13.81 -1.49
C ARG A 257 -27.53 -14.78 -2.54
N PHE A 258 -26.23 -14.72 -2.84
CA PHE A 258 -25.59 -15.67 -3.76
C PHE A 258 -25.57 -17.12 -3.25
N LEU A 259 -25.43 -17.30 -1.93
CA LEU A 259 -25.37 -18.61 -1.29
C LEU A 259 -26.76 -19.25 -1.17
N ASP A 260 -27.77 -18.44 -0.85
CA ASP A 260 -29.13 -18.89 -0.58
C ASP A 260 -29.92 -19.13 -1.87
N ASP A 261 -29.82 -18.20 -2.84
CA ASP A 261 -30.65 -18.21 -4.05
C ASP A 261 -29.94 -18.82 -5.27
N GLY A 262 -28.61 -18.93 -5.24
CA GLY A 262 -27.81 -19.64 -6.26
C GLY A 262 -27.60 -18.90 -7.60
N HIS A 263 -27.99 -17.63 -7.71
CA HIS A 263 -27.91 -16.85 -8.95
C HIS A 263 -26.50 -16.34 -9.27
N THR A 264 -26.32 -15.72 -10.44
CA THR A 264 -25.00 -15.28 -10.97
C THR A 264 -24.78 -13.78 -10.87
N ALA A 265 -25.85 -12.97 -10.92
CA ALA A 265 -25.77 -11.53 -10.72
C ALA A 265 -27.07 -10.95 -10.13
N HIS A 266 -26.96 -9.83 -9.41
CA HIS A 266 -28.13 -9.12 -8.91
C HIS A 266 -27.89 -7.62 -8.71
N VAL A 267 -28.98 -6.87 -8.71
CA VAL A 267 -29.02 -5.50 -8.17
C VAL A 267 -29.69 -5.55 -6.80
N CYS A 268 -29.06 -4.89 -5.83
CA CYS A 268 -29.44 -5.04 -4.43
C CYS A 268 -30.73 -4.31 -4.02
N CYS A 269 -31.31 -3.48 -4.92
CA CYS A 269 -32.48 -2.65 -4.64
C CYS A 269 -33.45 -2.53 -5.84
N ASP A 270 -34.72 -2.28 -5.52
CA ASP A 270 -35.78 -1.89 -6.46
C ASP A 270 -36.11 -0.41 -6.38
N ARG A 271 -35.51 0.29 -5.41
CA ARG A 271 -35.73 1.70 -5.12
C ARG A 271 -34.44 2.38 -4.70
N SER A 272 -34.28 3.64 -5.07
CA SER A 272 -33.18 4.50 -4.64
C SER A 272 -33.72 5.84 -4.17
N LEU A 273 -33.28 6.32 -3.01
CA LEU A 273 -33.67 7.60 -2.44
C LEU A 273 -32.56 8.62 -2.70
N SER A 274 -32.78 9.52 -3.66
CA SER A 274 -31.91 10.66 -3.94
C SER A 274 -32.14 11.76 -2.91
N LEU A 275 -31.19 11.89 -1.99
CA LEU A 275 -31.27 12.84 -0.88
C LEU A 275 -31.00 14.27 -1.34
N ASP A 276 -31.55 15.23 -0.58
CA ASP A 276 -31.12 16.62 -0.66
C ASP A 276 -29.88 16.88 0.23
N GLY A 277 -29.33 18.08 0.14
CA GLY A 277 -28.14 18.49 0.92
C GLY A 277 -28.28 18.28 2.44
N PRO A 278 -29.36 18.78 3.09
CA PRO A 278 -29.57 18.55 4.53
C PRO A 278 -29.70 17.08 4.90
N SER A 279 -30.46 16.29 4.13
CA SER A 279 -30.62 14.86 4.40
C SER A 279 -29.34 14.07 4.14
N THR A 280 -28.51 14.51 3.19
CA THR A 280 -27.17 13.97 2.97
C THR A 280 -26.27 14.20 4.18
N ALA A 281 -26.26 15.42 4.72
CA ALA A 281 -25.49 15.71 5.93
C ALA A 281 -25.98 14.89 7.14
N GLU A 282 -27.30 14.76 7.31
CA GLU A 282 -27.89 13.93 8.37
C GLU A 282 -27.53 12.45 8.22
N ALA A 283 -27.58 11.92 6.99
CA ALA A 283 -27.24 10.53 6.69
C ALA A 283 -25.76 10.24 6.99
N ILE A 284 -24.85 11.12 6.58
CA ILE A 284 -23.41 11.01 6.87
C ILE A 284 -23.16 11.12 8.38
N ALA A 285 -23.75 12.11 9.05
CA ALA A 285 -23.58 12.30 10.49
C ALA A 285 -24.01 11.05 11.29
N ARG A 286 -25.09 10.38 10.88
CA ARG A 286 -25.53 9.13 11.50
C ARG A 286 -24.66 7.93 11.15
N ARG A 287 -24.49 7.67 9.86
CA ARG A 287 -23.83 6.44 9.39
C ARG A 287 -22.34 6.46 9.68
N CYS A 288 -21.67 7.58 9.46
CA CYS A 288 -20.22 7.74 9.62
C CYS A 288 -19.86 8.33 10.99
N GLY A 289 -20.61 9.32 11.45
CA GLY A 289 -20.33 10.03 12.71
C GLY A 289 -20.80 9.27 13.96
N ALA A 290 -22.07 8.88 14.03
CA ALA A 290 -22.64 8.13 15.15
C ALA A 290 -22.40 6.62 15.05
N ALA A 291 -22.06 6.12 13.85
CA ALA A 291 -21.95 4.70 13.52
C ALA A 291 -23.27 3.93 13.74
N ASP A 292 -24.39 4.57 13.35
CA ASP A 292 -25.69 3.89 13.25
C ASP A 292 -25.56 2.73 12.23
N ALA A 293 -26.16 1.57 12.53
CA ALA A 293 -26.09 0.41 11.64
C ALA A 293 -26.78 0.66 10.30
N GLU A 294 -27.85 1.45 10.31
CA GLU A 294 -28.64 1.88 9.15
C GLU A 294 -29.18 3.30 9.45
N VAL A 295 -29.33 4.14 8.41
CA VAL A 295 -29.90 5.48 8.56
C VAL A 295 -31.43 5.39 8.54
N PRO A 296 -32.14 5.85 9.59
CA PRO A 296 -33.60 5.81 9.60
C PRO A 296 -34.21 6.69 8.50
N LEU A 297 -35.05 6.12 7.63
CA LEU A 297 -35.68 6.90 6.54
C LEU A 297 -36.61 8.02 7.06
N ASP A 298 -37.12 7.90 8.28
CA ASP A 298 -38.06 8.87 8.86
C ASP A 298 -37.40 10.20 9.27
N VAL A 299 -36.07 10.31 9.22
CA VAL A 299 -35.34 11.58 9.38
C VAL A 299 -34.91 12.20 8.04
N LEU A 300 -35.13 11.52 6.93
CA LEU A 300 -34.62 11.92 5.61
C LEU A 300 -35.73 12.51 4.73
N ARG A 301 -35.30 13.35 3.78
CA ARG A 301 -36.08 13.87 2.66
C ARG A 301 -35.35 13.56 1.35
N GLY A 302 -36.10 13.27 0.30
CA GLY A 302 -35.53 13.06 -1.03
C GLY A 302 -36.54 12.65 -2.08
N VAL A 303 -36.03 12.41 -3.29
CA VAL A 303 -36.79 11.87 -4.43
C VAL A 303 -36.52 10.38 -4.52
N LEU A 304 -37.56 9.57 -4.41
CA LEU A 304 -37.49 8.12 -4.50
C LEU A 304 -37.66 7.68 -5.96
N LEU A 305 -36.62 7.08 -6.52
CA LEU A 305 -36.61 6.47 -7.84
C LEU A 305 -37.03 5.00 -7.72
N ARG A 306 -37.91 4.56 -8.62
CA ARG A 306 -38.30 3.16 -8.76
C ARG A 306 -37.51 2.50 -9.89
N GLU A 307 -37.09 1.26 -9.64
CA GLU A 307 -36.23 0.47 -10.52
C GLU A 307 -35.02 1.28 -11.03
N PRO A 308 -34.13 1.73 -10.12
CA PRO A 308 -32.94 2.44 -10.55
C PRO A 308 -32.11 1.55 -11.50
N PRO A 309 -31.55 2.14 -12.58
CA PRO A 309 -30.78 1.39 -13.56
C PRO A 309 -29.45 0.88 -13.00
N GLY A 310 -28.86 1.58 -12.02
CA GLY A 310 -27.54 1.29 -11.43
C GLY A 310 -27.43 1.61 -9.94
N GLY A 311 -26.22 1.95 -9.49
CA GLY A 311 -25.87 2.28 -8.10
C GLY A 311 -25.06 1.20 -7.39
N ALA A 312 -25.52 -0.05 -7.43
CA ALA A 312 -24.82 -1.18 -6.81
C ALA A 312 -25.14 -2.50 -7.52
N LEU A 313 -24.23 -2.94 -8.39
CA LEU A 313 -24.31 -4.19 -9.13
C LEU A 313 -23.42 -5.25 -8.47
N TRP A 314 -23.98 -6.44 -8.23
CA TRP A 314 -23.25 -7.57 -7.69
C TRP A 314 -23.21 -8.70 -8.72
N THR A 315 -22.04 -9.30 -8.90
CA THR A 315 -21.84 -10.44 -9.80
C THR A 315 -20.93 -11.46 -9.15
N ARG A 316 -21.06 -12.72 -9.57
CA ARG A 316 -19.93 -13.65 -9.53
C ARG A 316 -18.86 -13.14 -10.49
N SER A 317 -17.59 -13.29 -10.13
CA SER A 317 -16.50 -12.75 -10.94
C SER A 317 -16.42 -13.41 -12.31
N GLU A 318 -16.77 -14.70 -12.41
CA GLU A 318 -16.84 -15.44 -13.67
C GLU A 318 -17.94 -14.87 -14.58
N ALA A 319 -19.13 -14.59 -14.02
CA ALA A 319 -20.25 -14.03 -14.78
C ALA A 319 -19.96 -12.62 -15.31
N TYR A 320 -19.16 -11.83 -14.59
CA TYR A 320 -18.68 -10.53 -15.08
C TYR A 320 -17.73 -10.69 -16.27
N ALA A 321 -16.81 -11.65 -16.19
CA ALA A 321 -15.87 -11.94 -17.26
C ALA A 321 -16.55 -12.54 -18.51
N GLU A 322 -17.54 -13.42 -18.33
CA GLU A 322 -18.29 -14.05 -19.42
C GLU A 322 -19.06 -13.05 -20.29
N VAL A 323 -19.53 -11.94 -19.71
CA VAL A 323 -20.20 -10.88 -20.47
C VAL A 323 -19.22 -9.84 -21.03
N GLY A 324 -17.92 -9.97 -20.78
CA GLY A 324 -16.89 -9.04 -21.24
C GLY A 324 -16.79 -7.75 -20.41
N GLY A 325 -17.24 -7.73 -19.16
CA GLY A 325 -17.22 -6.53 -18.31
C GLY A 325 -18.16 -5.42 -18.79
N PHE A 326 -17.97 -4.18 -18.31
CA PHE A 326 -18.74 -3.03 -18.80
C PHE A 326 -18.31 -2.66 -20.25
N ASP A 327 -19.25 -2.14 -21.04
CA ASP A 327 -18.95 -1.71 -22.41
C ASP A 327 -18.21 -0.37 -22.40
N GLU A 328 -16.92 -0.40 -22.75
CA GLU A 328 -16.03 0.76 -22.67
C GLU A 328 -16.31 1.82 -23.75
N ARG A 329 -17.21 1.56 -24.69
CA ARG A 329 -17.64 2.57 -25.69
C ARG A 329 -18.54 3.65 -25.09
N PHE A 330 -19.10 3.41 -23.89
CA PHE A 330 -19.89 4.41 -23.17
C PHE A 330 -18.99 5.46 -22.53
N GLU A 331 -18.90 6.64 -23.14
CA GLU A 331 -18.23 7.80 -22.58
C GLU A 331 -19.26 8.82 -22.05
N GLY A 332 -18.94 9.52 -20.97
CA GLY A 332 -19.90 10.41 -20.30
C GLY A 332 -20.88 9.64 -19.42
N TRP A 333 -22.12 10.13 -19.34
CA TRP A 333 -23.13 9.59 -18.41
C TRP A 333 -24.36 9.09 -19.16
N GLY A 334 -24.77 7.86 -18.88
CA GLY A 334 -26.03 7.27 -19.33
C GLY A 334 -25.85 6.05 -20.24
N GLY A 335 -26.64 5.02 -19.94
CA GLY A 335 -26.78 3.79 -20.73
C GLY A 335 -25.88 2.64 -20.28
N GLU A 336 -24.77 2.91 -19.60
CA GLU A 336 -23.79 1.89 -19.22
C GLU A 336 -24.34 0.84 -18.24
N ASP A 337 -25.08 1.27 -17.22
CA ASP A 337 -25.67 0.36 -16.23
C ASP A 337 -26.81 -0.49 -16.83
N GLU A 338 -27.54 0.09 -17.80
CA GLU A 338 -28.59 -0.62 -18.53
C GLU A 338 -28.01 -1.68 -19.46
N ASP A 339 -26.89 -1.38 -20.12
CA ASP A 339 -26.19 -2.29 -21.02
C ASP A 339 -25.70 -3.54 -20.27
N ILE A 340 -24.90 -3.36 -19.21
CA ILE A 340 -24.36 -4.48 -18.42
C ILE A 340 -25.48 -5.32 -17.80
N THR A 341 -26.52 -4.67 -17.26
CA THR A 341 -27.67 -5.37 -16.68
C THR A 341 -28.43 -6.16 -17.74
N ARG A 342 -28.59 -5.62 -18.95
CA ARG A 342 -29.21 -6.31 -20.08
C ARG A 342 -28.39 -7.52 -20.51
N ARG A 343 -27.06 -7.41 -20.58
CA ARG A 343 -26.17 -8.52 -20.93
C ARG A 343 -26.17 -9.62 -19.87
N LEU A 344 -26.08 -9.27 -18.59
CA LEU A 344 -26.18 -10.23 -17.48
C LEU A 344 -27.54 -10.95 -17.44
N ARG A 345 -28.64 -10.24 -17.72
CA ARG A 345 -29.97 -10.87 -17.84
C ARG A 345 -30.06 -11.86 -19.00
N ARG A 346 -29.32 -11.63 -20.08
CA ARG A 346 -29.27 -12.53 -21.24
C ARG A 346 -28.38 -13.75 -20.98
N SER A 347 -27.29 -13.60 -20.23
CA SER A 347 -26.37 -14.70 -19.92
C SER A 347 -26.91 -15.67 -18.86
N GLY A 348 -27.73 -15.21 -17.90
CA GLY A 348 -28.47 -16.10 -16.97
C GLY A 348 -28.73 -15.52 -15.57
N ASP A 349 -29.60 -16.20 -14.81
CA ASP A 349 -30.06 -15.95 -13.41
C ASP A 349 -29.68 -14.59 -12.79
N PHE A 350 -30.41 -13.55 -13.20
CA PHE A 350 -30.28 -12.19 -12.67
C PHE A 350 -31.44 -11.85 -11.72
N ARG A 351 -31.14 -11.34 -10.53
CA ARG A 351 -32.14 -10.99 -9.50
C ARG A 351 -32.19 -9.48 -9.17
N ARG A 352 -33.33 -9.03 -8.65
CA ARG A 352 -33.50 -7.70 -8.06
C ARG A 352 -34.25 -7.84 -6.74
N TYR A 353 -33.79 -7.16 -5.69
CA TYR A 353 -34.36 -7.23 -4.35
C TYR A 353 -34.98 -5.90 -3.94
N GLY A 354 -36.00 -5.89 -3.08
CA GLY A 354 -36.80 -4.70 -2.76
C GLY A 354 -36.93 -4.34 -1.27
N ASP A 355 -35.93 -4.69 -0.45
CA ASP A 355 -35.93 -4.49 0.99
C ASP A 355 -35.91 -3.01 1.40
N ALA A 356 -34.75 -2.35 1.35
CA ALA A 356 -34.57 -0.94 1.70
C ALA A 356 -34.07 -0.15 0.48
N PRO A 357 -34.47 1.12 0.30
CA PRO A 357 -33.96 1.92 -0.80
C PRO A 357 -32.47 2.21 -0.61
N LEU A 358 -31.70 2.20 -1.70
CA LEU A 358 -30.33 2.73 -1.65
C LEU A 358 -30.36 4.22 -1.32
N LEU A 359 -29.46 4.67 -0.44
CA LEU A 359 -29.31 6.08 -0.14
C LEU A 359 -28.31 6.69 -1.11
N HIS A 360 -28.82 7.51 -2.01
CA HIS A 360 -28.02 8.23 -2.98
C HIS A 360 -27.78 9.66 -2.47
N LEU A 361 -26.53 9.96 -2.13
CA LEU A 361 -26.14 11.23 -1.55
C LEU A 361 -26.25 12.37 -2.59
N ASP A 362 -26.56 13.57 -2.10
CA ASP A 362 -26.74 14.76 -2.93
C ASP A 362 -25.45 15.12 -3.67
N HIS A 363 -25.53 15.35 -4.98
CA HIS A 363 -24.45 15.95 -5.75
C HIS A 363 -24.99 16.54 -7.06
N PRO A 364 -24.29 17.50 -7.69
CA PRO A 364 -24.67 18.00 -9.00
C PRO A 364 -24.68 16.88 -10.04
N ARG A 365 -25.82 16.69 -10.72
CA ARG A 365 -25.94 15.71 -11.80
C ARG A 365 -25.27 16.23 -13.07
N PRO A 366 -24.45 15.41 -13.74
CA PRO A 366 -23.86 15.75 -15.03
C PRO A 366 -24.93 15.73 -16.14
N PRO A 367 -24.75 16.47 -17.23
CA PRO A 367 -25.66 16.41 -18.37
C PRO A 367 -25.61 15.03 -19.05
N MET A 368 -26.79 14.46 -19.33
CA MET A 368 -26.95 13.18 -20.05
C MET A 368 -27.28 13.37 -21.54
N ARG A 369 -27.54 14.61 -21.96
CA ARG A 369 -27.82 15.00 -23.35
C ARG A 369 -26.78 16.00 -23.83
N ASP A 370 -26.52 16.02 -25.12
CA ASP A 370 -25.63 16.99 -25.76
C ASP A 370 -26.31 18.36 -25.98
N GLY A 371 -25.58 19.30 -26.60
CA GLY A 371 -26.09 20.65 -26.90
C GLY A 371 -27.23 20.70 -27.92
N ALA A 372 -27.55 19.59 -28.60
CA ALA A 372 -28.69 19.42 -29.50
C ALA A 372 -29.82 18.58 -28.86
N GLU A 373 -29.78 18.39 -27.54
CA GLU A 373 -30.69 17.57 -26.74
C GLU A 373 -30.72 16.08 -27.12
N GLN A 374 -29.71 15.56 -27.82
CA GLN A 374 -29.63 14.13 -28.13
C GLN A 374 -28.96 13.35 -26.98
N PRO A 375 -29.35 12.08 -26.71
CA PRO A 375 -28.65 11.23 -25.76
C PRO A 375 -27.19 11.06 -26.17
N PHE A 376 -26.28 11.30 -25.22
CA PHE A 376 -24.84 11.32 -25.48
C PHE A 376 -24.30 10.01 -26.07
N ASN A 377 -24.78 8.88 -25.55
CA ASN A 377 -24.43 7.54 -25.97
C ASN A 377 -25.45 6.91 -26.93
N GLY A 378 -26.28 7.72 -27.60
CA GLY A 378 -27.28 7.22 -28.55
C GLY A 378 -26.70 6.51 -29.79
N HIS A 379 -25.39 6.61 -30.00
CA HIS A 379 -24.64 5.94 -31.07
C HIS A 379 -24.15 4.53 -30.69
N VAL A 380 -24.20 4.14 -29.41
CA VAL A 380 -23.76 2.83 -28.93
C VAL A 380 -24.95 1.85 -28.96
N GLU A 381 -24.81 0.74 -29.69
CA GLU A 381 -25.84 -0.29 -29.74
C GLU A 381 -25.83 -1.15 -28.47
N MET A 382 -26.91 -1.05 -27.68
CA MET A 382 -27.07 -1.76 -26.41
C MET A 382 -27.01 -3.28 -26.53
N GLY A 383 -26.13 -3.90 -25.75
CA GLY A 383 -25.93 -5.34 -25.66
C GLY A 383 -25.10 -5.93 -26.80
N SER A 384 -24.41 -5.10 -27.59
CA SER A 384 -23.53 -5.53 -28.69
C SER A 384 -22.08 -5.78 -28.26
N TRP A 385 -21.70 -5.40 -27.04
CA TRP A 385 -20.36 -5.62 -26.50
C TRP A 385 -20.16 -7.07 -26.05
N ASP A 386 -19.03 -7.66 -26.42
CA ASP A 386 -18.60 -9.01 -26.03
C ASP A 386 -17.23 -9.05 -25.30
N GLY A 387 -16.50 -7.92 -25.27
CA GLY A 387 -15.18 -7.82 -24.65
C GLY A 387 -14.09 -8.63 -25.36
N GLY A 388 -14.29 -9.04 -26.62
CA GLY A 388 -13.36 -9.92 -27.34
C GLY A 388 -11.96 -9.34 -27.57
N ASP A 389 -11.83 -8.02 -27.60
CA ASP A 389 -10.55 -7.29 -27.75
C ASP A 389 -9.86 -7.01 -26.39
N GLY A 390 -10.42 -7.50 -25.28
CA GLY A 390 -10.00 -7.18 -23.92
C GLY A 390 -10.73 -5.94 -23.36
N TYR A 391 -10.66 -5.78 -22.03
CA TYR A 391 -11.23 -4.64 -21.31
C TYR A 391 -10.37 -4.30 -20.09
N GLY A 392 -10.49 -3.08 -19.59
CA GLY A 392 -9.87 -2.63 -18.36
C GLY A 392 -8.39 -2.31 -18.45
N ASP A 393 -7.88 -1.97 -19.65
CA ASP A 393 -6.52 -1.47 -19.81
C ASP A 393 -6.39 -0.06 -19.19
N PRO A 394 -5.68 0.14 -18.07
CA PRO A 394 -5.56 1.45 -17.43
C PRO A 394 -4.86 2.51 -18.29
N PHE A 395 -4.29 2.12 -19.43
CA PHE A 395 -3.50 2.98 -20.31
C PHE A 395 -4.17 3.26 -21.65
N ALA A 396 -5.40 2.76 -21.87
CA ALA A 396 -6.15 2.94 -23.11
C ALA A 396 -6.21 4.40 -23.62
N TYR A 397 -6.06 5.38 -22.71
CA TYR A 397 -6.14 6.81 -22.99
C TYR A 397 -4.83 7.60 -22.74
N THR A 398 -3.71 6.92 -22.51
CA THR A 398 -2.41 7.57 -22.29
C THR A 398 -1.67 7.86 -23.61
N ALA A 399 -0.62 8.70 -23.56
CA ALA A 399 0.23 8.97 -24.73
C ALA A 399 0.92 7.71 -25.30
N ALA A 400 1.04 6.65 -24.48
CA ALA A 400 1.51 5.33 -24.86
C ALA A 400 0.53 4.54 -25.76
N GLY A 401 -0.71 5.01 -25.94
CA GLY A 401 -1.75 4.30 -26.69
C GLY A 401 -2.27 3.04 -26.00
N PRO A 402 -3.23 2.33 -26.61
CA PRO A 402 -3.74 1.05 -26.09
C PRO A 402 -2.62 0.02 -26.03
N ARG A 403 -2.48 -0.62 -24.87
CA ARG A 403 -1.50 -1.69 -24.66
C ARG A 403 -2.11 -3.00 -25.14
N SER A 404 -1.31 -3.78 -25.85
CA SER A 404 -1.69 -5.15 -26.22
C SER A 404 -0.83 -6.14 -25.45
N ALA A 405 -1.32 -7.35 -25.30
CA ALA A 405 -0.57 -8.44 -24.72
C ALA A 405 -0.38 -9.55 -25.76
N THR A 406 0.79 -10.16 -25.74
CA THR A 406 1.05 -11.46 -26.36
C THR A 406 1.61 -12.39 -25.29
N ALA A 407 1.72 -13.69 -25.55
CA ALA A 407 2.38 -14.60 -24.65
C ALA A 407 3.58 -15.29 -25.30
N ILE A 408 4.61 -15.58 -24.52
CA ILE A 408 5.66 -16.54 -24.87
C ILE A 408 5.34 -17.88 -24.20
N GLU A 409 5.07 -18.89 -25.02
CA GLU A 409 4.98 -20.27 -24.55
C GLU A 409 6.38 -20.88 -24.39
N PHE A 410 6.57 -21.65 -23.34
CA PHE A 410 7.80 -22.42 -23.11
C PHE A 410 7.50 -23.87 -22.76
N SER A 411 8.44 -24.75 -23.11
CA SER A 411 8.45 -26.17 -22.75
C SER A 411 9.90 -26.59 -22.47
N ALA A 412 10.12 -27.21 -21.32
CA ALA A 412 11.41 -27.54 -20.73
C ALA A 412 11.27 -28.71 -19.73
N THR A 413 12.39 -29.16 -19.17
CA THR A 413 12.39 -30.24 -18.17
C THR A 413 11.82 -29.75 -16.82
N ALA A 414 10.88 -30.52 -16.26
CA ALA A 414 10.39 -30.31 -14.89
C ALA A 414 11.44 -30.72 -13.87
N ARG A 415 11.44 -30.05 -12.71
CA ARG A 415 12.15 -30.54 -11.51
C ARG A 415 11.17 -30.60 -10.35
N PRO A 416 11.24 -31.64 -9.50
CA PRO A 416 10.38 -31.72 -8.33
C PRO A 416 10.64 -30.52 -7.39
N PRO A 417 9.64 -30.10 -6.60
CA PRO A 417 9.82 -29.05 -5.61
C PRO A 417 11.01 -29.34 -4.67
N GLY A 418 11.82 -28.32 -4.43
CA GLY A 418 13.02 -28.41 -3.60
C GLY A 418 13.21 -27.19 -2.70
N PRO A 419 14.20 -27.22 -1.79
CA PRO A 419 14.42 -26.11 -0.86
C PRO A 419 14.75 -24.82 -1.63
N LEU A 420 14.35 -23.67 -1.09
CA LEU A 420 14.88 -22.38 -1.53
C LEU A 420 16.39 -22.31 -1.26
N MET A 421 17.12 -21.60 -2.12
CA MET A 421 18.44 -21.09 -1.77
C MET A 421 18.34 -20.19 -0.54
N TRP A 422 19.42 -20.03 0.22
CA TRP A 422 19.44 -19.14 1.38
C TRP A 422 19.09 -17.68 1.03
N GLY A 423 19.55 -17.18 -0.12
CA GLY A 423 19.21 -15.83 -0.61
C GLY A 423 17.73 -15.70 -1.03
N GLN A 424 17.17 -16.72 -1.69
CA GLN A 424 15.73 -16.82 -1.98
C GLN A 424 14.91 -16.81 -0.68
N ARG A 425 15.31 -17.60 0.34
CA ARG A 425 14.61 -17.65 1.64
C ARG A 425 14.64 -16.31 2.35
N LEU A 426 15.78 -15.61 2.34
CA LEU A 426 15.92 -14.27 2.92
C LEU A 426 14.88 -13.31 2.34
N LEU A 427 14.86 -13.14 1.01
CA LEU A 427 13.94 -12.21 0.36
C LEU A 427 12.49 -12.67 0.37
N TRP A 428 12.24 -13.98 0.40
CA TRP A 428 10.90 -14.52 0.62
C TRP A 428 10.36 -14.06 1.97
N ASN A 429 11.14 -14.24 3.05
CA ASN A 429 10.73 -13.81 4.39
C ASN A 429 10.46 -12.29 4.45
N ASP A 430 11.33 -11.48 3.84
CA ASP A 430 11.16 -10.03 3.80
C ASP A 430 9.92 -9.61 2.98
N SER A 431 9.65 -10.27 1.85
CA SER A 431 8.44 -10.05 1.04
C SER A 431 7.17 -10.39 1.84
N GLN A 432 7.15 -11.54 2.53
CA GLN A 432 6.00 -11.91 3.37
C GLN A 432 5.78 -10.92 4.52
N TRP A 433 6.85 -10.35 5.09
CA TRP A 433 6.73 -9.33 6.15
C TRP A 433 6.17 -8.00 5.62
N LEU A 434 6.55 -7.57 4.41
CA LEU A 434 6.05 -6.35 3.76
C LEU A 434 4.61 -6.49 3.23
N GLY A 435 4.19 -7.70 2.85
CA GLY A 435 2.85 -7.97 2.32
C GLY A 435 2.62 -7.29 0.97
N GLU A 436 1.49 -6.60 0.79
CA GLU A 436 1.08 -5.99 -0.49
C GLU A 436 2.00 -4.86 -1.00
N LYS A 437 2.94 -4.42 -0.17
CA LYS A 437 3.95 -3.41 -0.54
C LYS A 437 5.30 -4.04 -0.92
N ASP A 438 5.39 -5.36 -1.03
CA ASP A 438 6.64 -6.07 -1.37
C ASP A 438 7.15 -5.80 -2.81
N HIS A 439 6.32 -5.18 -3.67
CA HIS A 439 6.76 -4.66 -4.98
C HIS A 439 7.95 -3.69 -4.87
N TYR A 440 8.20 -3.14 -3.67
CA TYR A 440 9.42 -2.42 -3.32
C TYR A 440 10.70 -3.17 -3.70
N PHE A 441 10.70 -4.50 -3.61
CA PHE A 441 11.86 -5.31 -3.94
C PHE A 441 12.02 -5.59 -5.43
N ASN A 442 11.02 -5.29 -6.27
CA ASN A 442 11.09 -5.59 -7.69
C ASN A 442 12.37 -5.04 -8.32
N MET A 443 12.88 -5.75 -9.32
CA MET A 443 14.09 -5.37 -10.04
C MET A 443 13.75 -5.12 -11.50
N THR A 444 14.57 -4.33 -12.19
CA THR A 444 14.37 -4.06 -13.61
C THR A 444 15.66 -4.24 -14.41
N VAL A 445 15.51 -4.87 -15.57
CA VAL A 445 16.50 -4.92 -16.64
C VAL A 445 15.90 -4.26 -17.86
N THR A 446 16.59 -3.30 -18.49
CA THR A 446 16.15 -2.70 -19.76
C THR A 446 17.30 -2.73 -20.74
N VAL A 447 17.06 -3.26 -21.94
CA VAL A 447 18.05 -3.33 -23.03
C VAL A 447 17.50 -2.73 -24.32
N PRO A 448 18.34 -2.07 -25.13
CA PRO A 448 17.95 -1.62 -26.46
C PRO A 448 17.83 -2.80 -27.42
N VAL A 449 16.89 -2.73 -28.35
CA VAL A 449 16.80 -3.67 -29.47
C VAL A 449 17.56 -3.09 -30.68
N PRO A 450 18.47 -3.84 -31.32
CA PRO A 450 19.12 -3.38 -32.53
C PRO A 450 18.12 -3.10 -33.66
N PRO A 451 18.33 -2.05 -34.49
CA PRO A 451 17.44 -1.75 -35.62
C PRO A 451 17.28 -2.93 -36.58
N GLY A 452 16.09 -3.09 -37.16
CA GLY A 452 15.79 -4.12 -38.15
C GLY A 452 15.39 -5.49 -37.57
N ARG A 453 15.27 -5.62 -36.24
CA ARG A 453 14.75 -6.84 -35.59
C ARG A 453 13.23 -6.91 -35.67
N ARG A 454 12.69 -8.09 -35.97
CA ARG A 454 11.24 -8.34 -35.93
C ARG A 454 10.80 -8.70 -34.51
N LEU A 455 9.55 -8.40 -34.17
CA LEU A 455 8.96 -8.76 -32.87
C LEU A 455 9.12 -10.26 -32.58
N THR A 456 8.95 -11.13 -33.58
CA THR A 456 9.14 -12.58 -33.41
C THR A 456 10.53 -12.95 -32.92
N GLU A 457 11.58 -12.28 -33.40
CA GLU A 457 12.97 -12.53 -32.97
C GLU A 457 13.20 -12.07 -31.53
N VAL A 458 12.54 -10.98 -31.12
CA VAL A 458 12.56 -10.49 -29.72
C VAL A 458 11.85 -11.49 -28.80
N LEU A 459 10.67 -11.98 -29.20
CA LEU A 459 9.93 -12.99 -28.43
C LEU A 459 10.70 -14.32 -28.34
N ASP A 460 11.42 -14.71 -29.40
CA ASP A 460 12.28 -15.90 -29.40
C ASP A 460 13.46 -15.75 -28.43
N ALA A 461 14.11 -14.57 -28.38
CA ALA A 461 15.17 -14.26 -27.43
C ALA A 461 14.66 -14.37 -25.97
N LEU A 462 13.48 -13.81 -25.68
CA LEU A 462 12.85 -13.94 -24.36
C LEU A 462 12.55 -15.41 -24.00
N ARG A 463 12.00 -16.19 -24.95
CA ARG A 463 11.74 -17.62 -24.75
C ARG A 463 13.03 -18.39 -24.45
N HIS A 464 14.15 -18.03 -25.08
CA HIS A 464 15.44 -18.64 -24.82
C HIS A 464 15.97 -18.36 -23.41
N LEU A 465 15.82 -17.14 -22.90
CA LEU A 465 16.17 -16.83 -21.51
C LEU A 465 15.37 -17.67 -20.51
N VAL A 466 14.05 -17.76 -20.71
CA VAL A 466 13.15 -18.55 -19.85
C VAL A 466 13.52 -20.03 -19.87
N HIS A 467 13.89 -20.56 -21.03
CA HIS A 467 14.33 -21.95 -21.14
C HIS A 467 15.69 -22.17 -20.46
N ARG A 468 16.64 -21.25 -20.62
CA ARG A 468 18.01 -21.35 -20.10
C ARG A 468 18.09 -21.21 -18.58
N HIS A 469 17.25 -20.37 -17.98
CA HIS A 469 17.30 -20.03 -16.56
C HIS A 469 16.06 -20.53 -15.82
N GLU A 470 16.23 -21.55 -14.97
CA GLU A 470 15.13 -22.16 -14.20
C GLU A 470 14.41 -21.13 -13.32
N ALA A 471 15.14 -20.14 -12.81
CA ALA A 471 14.60 -19.06 -11.99
C ALA A 471 13.40 -18.35 -12.64
N LEU A 472 13.41 -18.13 -13.96
CA LEU A 472 12.35 -17.39 -14.67
C LEU A 472 11.05 -18.18 -14.86
N ARG A 473 11.11 -19.50 -14.66
CA ARG A 473 9.98 -20.45 -14.77
C ARG A 473 9.73 -21.20 -13.46
N SER A 474 10.17 -20.61 -12.36
CA SER A 474 10.00 -21.16 -11.01
C SER A 474 8.88 -20.45 -10.25
N ARG A 475 8.26 -21.16 -9.32
CA ARG A 475 7.26 -20.65 -8.37
C ARG A 475 7.66 -21.01 -6.94
N VAL A 476 7.07 -20.32 -5.96
CA VAL A 476 7.19 -20.68 -4.55
C VAL A 476 5.93 -21.40 -4.11
N VAL A 477 6.07 -22.65 -3.68
CA VAL A 477 4.97 -23.46 -3.14
C VAL A 477 5.22 -23.75 -1.67
N VAL A 478 4.17 -23.73 -0.85
CA VAL A 478 4.27 -24.03 0.58
C VAL A 478 3.83 -25.47 0.83
N ASN A 479 4.68 -26.27 1.48
CA ASN A 479 4.37 -27.65 1.79
C ASN A 479 3.38 -27.77 2.98
N PRO A 480 2.82 -28.97 3.27
CA PRO A 480 1.89 -29.15 4.40
C PRO A 480 2.47 -28.84 5.78
N ALA A 481 3.80 -28.75 5.93
CA ALA A 481 4.48 -28.35 7.16
C ALA A 481 4.66 -26.83 7.27
N GLY A 482 4.21 -26.06 6.27
CA GLY A 482 4.34 -24.60 6.23
C GLY A 482 5.68 -24.11 5.67
N GLU A 483 6.50 -24.99 5.08
CA GLU A 483 7.82 -24.59 4.55
C GLU A 483 7.71 -24.17 3.07
N PRO A 484 8.27 -23.01 2.68
CA PRO A 484 8.30 -22.60 1.27
C PRO A 484 9.40 -23.33 0.51
N LEU A 485 9.04 -23.88 -0.66
CA LEU A 485 9.87 -24.61 -1.61
C LEU A 485 9.84 -23.90 -2.96
N GLN A 486 10.88 -24.05 -3.78
CA GLN A 486 10.85 -23.64 -5.18
C GLN A 486 10.45 -24.83 -6.05
N GLU A 487 9.54 -24.60 -6.98
CA GLU A 487 9.10 -25.57 -7.98
C GLU A 487 9.42 -25.04 -9.37
N VAL A 488 10.12 -25.84 -10.19
CA VAL A 488 10.49 -25.47 -11.55
C VAL A 488 9.52 -26.13 -12.52
N LEU A 489 8.71 -25.31 -13.20
CA LEU A 489 7.65 -25.81 -14.06
C LEU A 489 8.19 -26.20 -15.45
N PRO A 490 7.69 -27.30 -16.05
CA PRO A 490 8.11 -27.75 -17.37
C PRO A 490 7.54 -26.89 -18.49
N SER A 491 6.36 -26.30 -18.32
CA SER A 491 5.71 -25.53 -19.36
C SER A 491 4.83 -24.44 -18.78
N GLY A 492 4.51 -23.46 -19.63
CA GLY A 492 3.68 -22.32 -19.27
C GLY A 492 3.69 -21.26 -20.36
N ALA A 493 2.90 -20.22 -20.14
CA ALA A 493 2.83 -19.03 -20.98
C ALA A 493 3.13 -17.81 -20.11
N ILE A 494 4.14 -17.01 -20.51
CA ILE A 494 4.46 -15.74 -19.86
C ILE A 494 3.91 -14.61 -20.73
N ASP A 495 3.05 -13.78 -20.15
CA ASP A 495 2.52 -12.61 -20.84
C ASP A 495 3.61 -11.57 -21.06
N VAL A 496 3.63 -11.00 -22.26
CA VAL A 496 4.54 -9.94 -22.70
C VAL A 496 3.70 -8.73 -23.04
N LEU A 497 3.96 -7.64 -22.32
CA LEU A 497 3.34 -6.35 -22.58
C LEU A 497 3.91 -5.75 -23.87
N LEU A 498 3.06 -5.45 -24.84
CA LEU A 498 3.45 -4.75 -26.05
C LEU A 498 2.98 -3.29 -25.96
N ALA A 499 3.93 -2.38 -26.09
CA ALA A 499 3.69 -0.94 -26.07
C ALA A 499 4.23 -0.30 -27.36
N GLU A 500 3.60 0.80 -27.78
CA GLU A 500 4.01 1.60 -28.94
C GLU A 500 4.33 3.02 -28.47
N ALA A 501 5.46 3.58 -28.92
CA ALA A 501 5.84 4.96 -28.64
C ALA A 501 6.03 5.75 -29.94
N ALA A 502 5.75 7.06 -29.85
CA ALA A 502 6.26 7.98 -30.84
C ALA A 502 7.80 8.09 -30.71
N PRO A 503 8.54 8.41 -31.79
CA PRO A 503 10.00 8.48 -31.75
C PRO A 503 10.58 9.42 -30.68
N ASP A 504 9.84 10.44 -30.27
CA ASP A 504 10.20 11.44 -29.27
C ASP A 504 9.73 11.11 -27.85
N THR A 505 8.90 10.06 -27.66
CA THR A 505 8.34 9.67 -26.35
C THR A 505 8.81 8.31 -25.85
N VAL A 506 9.81 7.70 -26.50
CA VAL A 506 10.31 6.35 -26.16
C VAL A 506 10.74 6.22 -24.70
N ASP A 507 11.45 7.22 -24.15
CA ASP A 507 11.90 7.20 -22.76
C ASP A 507 10.74 7.34 -21.76
N GLU A 508 9.75 8.18 -22.11
CA GLU A 508 8.55 8.41 -21.30
C GLU A 508 7.71 7.13 -21.23
N VAL A 509 7.34 6.56 -22.38
CA VAL A 509 6.54 5.33 -22.46
C VAL A 509 7.27 4.15 -21.82
N ALA A 510 8.58 4.00 -22.05
CA ALA A 510 9.37 2.97 -21.36
C ALA A 510 9.35 3.15 -19.83
N GLY A 511 9.41 4.40 -19.36
CA GLY A 511 9.30 4.74 -17.95
C GLY A 511 7.94 4.38 -17.35
N GLU A 512 6.85 4.68 -18.08
CA GLU A 512 5.48 4.33 -17.70
C GLU A 512 5.27 2.81 -17.63
N CYS A 513 5.65 2.07 -18.68
CA CYS A 513 5.55 0.61 -18.71
C CYS A 513 6.39 -0.04 -17.60
N ARG A 514 7.58 0.49 -17.32
CA ARG A 514 8.40 0.03 -16.20
C ARG A 514 7.71 0.30 -14.88
N GLY A 515 7.20 1.51 -14.64
CA GLY A 515 6.52 1.89 -13.40
C GLY A 515 5.28 1.03 -13.11
N GLU A 516 4.48 0.78 -14.14
CA GLU A 516 3.39 -0.19 -14.20
C GLU A 516 3.81 -1.57 -13.67
N LEU A 517 4.78 -2.19 -14.34
CA LEU A 517 5.12 -3.58 -14.08
C LEU A 517 5.86 -3.74 -12.75
N PHE A 518 6.63 -2.70 -12.39
CA PHE A 518 7.36 -2.60 -11.14
C PHE A 518 6.44 -2.35 -9.94
N GLY A 519 5.40 -1.55 -10.08
CA GLY A 519 4.51 -1.14 -8.98
C GLY A 519 3.59 -2.26 -8.46
N ARG A 520 3.59 -3.42 -9.11
CA ARG A 520 2.74 -4.57 -8.77
C ARG A 520 3.53 -5.64 -8.02
N SER A 521 3.00 -6.15 -6.92
CA SER A 521 3.57 -7.28 -6.18
C SER A 521 3.54 -8.57 -6.99
N PHE A 522 4.54 -9.45 -6.84
CA PHE A 522 4.54 -10.76 -7.50
C PHE A 522 3.82 -11.80 -6.65
N ARG A 523 2.84 -12.49 -7.23
CA ARG A 523 2.17 -13.62 -6.56
C ARG A 523 2.89 -14.91 -6.89
N LEU A 524 4.05 -15.14 -6.28
CA LEU A 524 4.96 -16.23 -6.66
C LEU A 524 4.39 -17.65 -6.52
N ALA A 525 3.22 -17.83 -5.91
CA ALA A 525 2.51 -19.10 -5.88
C ALA A 525 1.90 -19.48 -7.24
N ASP A 526 1.45 -18.48 -8.02
CA ASP A 526 0.70 -18.70 -9.25
C ASP A 526 1.13 -17.81 -10.43
N GLU A 527 2.00 -16.83 -10.19
CA GLU A 527 2.57 -15.91 -11.17
C GLU A 527 4.05 -16.21 -11.46
N TRP A 528 4.50 -15.91 -12.68
CA TRP A 528 5.90 -16.00 -13.06
C TRP A 528 6.74 -14.89 -12.42
N PRO A 529 8.01 -15.16 -12.03
CA PRO A 529 8.88 -14.16 -11.39
C PRO A 529 9.49 -13.16 -12.39
N VAL A 530 8.85 -12.99 -13.55
CA VAL A 530 9.27 -12.08 -14.62
C VAL A 530 8.04 -11.52 -15.35
N ARG A 531 8.07 -10.21 -15.64
CA ARG A 531 7.11 -9.50 -16.48
C ARG A 531 7.85 -8.78 -17.61
N PRO A 532 7.87 -9.33 -18.83
CA PRO A 532 8.48 -8.68 -19.99
C PRO A 532 7.59 -7.59 -20.58
N CYS A 533 8.23 -6.54 -21.11
CA CYS A 533 7.62 -5.53 -21.97
C CYS A 533 8.50 -5.30 -23.20
N VAL A 534 7.88 -5.28 -24.38
CA VAL A 534 8.52 -4.86 -25.64
C VAL A 534 7.90 -3.54 -26.08
N LEU A 535 8.74 -2.52 -26.16
CA LEU A 535 8.37 -1.21 -26.65
C LEU A 535 8.79 -1.06 -28.12
N SER A 536 7.85 -0.72 -28.97
CA SER A 536 8.04 -0.52 -30.42
C SER A 536 7.92 0.96 -30.80
N VAL A 537 8.55 1.34 -31.92
CA VAL A 537 8.45 2.65 -32.55
C VAL A 537 8.18 2.46 -34.03
N ARG A 538 7.03 2.94 -34.51
CA ARG A 538 6.54 2.70 -35.88
C ARG A 538 6.46 1.19 -36.21
N GLY A 539 6.07 0.38 -35.23
CA GLY A 539 5.99 -1.07 -35.35
C GLY A 539 7.32 -1.83 -35.33
N GLU A 540 8.46 -1.14 -35.18
CA GLU A 540 9.77 -1.77 -34.99
C GLU A 540 10.14 -1.82 -33.50
N PRO A 541 10.45 -3.00 -32.93
CA PRO A 541 10.91 -3.12 -31.55
C PRO A 541 12.15 -2.24 -31.29
N ALA A 542 12.08 -1.41 -30.26
CA ALA A 542 13.13 -0.48 -29.88
C ALA A 542 13.76 -0.82 -28.52
N ARG A 543 12.97 -1.34 -27.57
CA ARG A 543 13.45 -1.68 -26.22
C ARG A 543 12.75 -2.90 -25.66
N VAL A 544 13.46 -3.67 -24.84
CA VAL A 544 12.89 -4.72 -24.00
C VAL A 544 13.16 -4.38 -22.54
N THR A 545 12.12 -4.47 -21.72
CA THR A 545 12.21 -4.33 -20.27
C THR A 545 11.73 -5.60 -19.59
N LEU A 546 12.50 -6.12 -18.63
CA LEU A 546 12.11 -7.20 -17.74
C LEU A 546 11.95 -6.63 -16.34
N VAL A 547 10.77 -6.78 -15.75
CA VAL A 547 10.60 -6.63 -14.30
C VAL A 547 10.71 -8.00 -13.65
N LEU A 548 11.53 -8.13 -12.62
CA LEU A 548 11.90 -9.40 -12.00
C LEU A 548 11.54 -9.40 -10.51
N SER A 549 11.09 -10.54 -10.00
CA SER A 549 10.95 -10.74 -8.56
C SER A 549 12.33 -10.88 -7.90
N HIS A 550 12.58 -10.11 -6.85
CA HIS A 550 13.84 -10.21 -6.10
C HIS A 550 14.03 -11.56 -5.40
N VAL A 551 12.98 -12.34 -5.21
CA VAL A 551 13.13 -13.70 -4.67
C VAL A 551 13.95 -14.55 -5.65
N PHE A 552 13.71 -14.41 -6.96
CA PHE A 552 14.37 -15.21 -7.99
C PHE A 552 15.49 -14.49 -8.75
N ALA A 553 15.71 -13.20 -8.50
CA ALA A 553 16.79 -12.44 -9.10
C ALA A 553 17.44 -11.51 -8.07
N ASP A 554 18.72 -11.21 -8.26
CA ASP A 554 19.42 -10.12 -7.58
C ASP A 554 20.15 -9.26 -8.64
N ALA A 555 20.97 -8.31 -8.21
CA ALA A 555 21.67 -7.41 -9.13
C ALA A 555 22.61 -8.16 -10.10
N GLY A 556 23.26 -9.24 -9.66
CA GLY A 556 24.11 -10.05 -10.54
C GLY A 556 23.30 -10.89 -11.53
N ALA A 557 22.14 -11.39 -11.12
CA ALA A 557 21.22 -12.05 -12.05
C ALA A 557 20.70 -11.06 -13.11
N ALA A 558 20.39 -9.83 -12.71
CA ALA A 558 19.95 -8.78 -13.63
C ALA A 558 21.03 -8.44 -14.68
N GLU A 559 22.30 -8.36 -14.29
CA GLU A 559 23.43 -8.15 -15.20
C GLU A 559 23.57 -9.30 -16.21
N VAL A 560 23.56 -10.56 -15.74
CA VAL A 560 23.60 -11.75 -16.61
C VAL A 560 22.44 -11.75 -17.62
N LEU A 561 21.23 -11.43 -17.17
CA LEU A 561 20.05 -11.35 -18.05
C LEU A 561 20.17 -10.20 -19.06
N ALA A 562 20.71 -9.05 -18.66
CA ALA A 562 20.93 -7.91 -19.55
C ALA A 562 21.94 -8.25 -20.66
N GLU A 563 23.06 -8.86 -20.30
CA GLU A 563 24.08 -9.30 -21.25
C GLU A 563 23.54 -10.34 -22.23
N GLU A 564 22.95 -11.43 -21.74
CA GLU A 564 22.45 -12.51 -22.61
C GLU A 564 21.30 -12.03 -23.51
N LEU A 565 20.40 -11.19 -22.99
CA LEU A 565 19.35 -10.62 -23.82
C LEU A 565 19.93 -9.72 -24.92
N THR A 566 20.95 -8.92 -24.59
CA THR A 566 21.62 -8.05 -25.58
C THR A 566 22.29 -8.88 -26.67
N GLU A 567 22.99 -9.97 -26.32
CA GLU A 567 23.63 -10.87 -27.29
C GLU A 567 22.61 -11.59 -28.18
N LEU A 568 21.53 -12.12 -27.61
CA LEU A 568 20.46 -12.78 -28.36
C LEU A 568 19.78 -11.79 -29.33
N LEU A 569 19.51 -10.56 -28.88
CA LEU A 569 18.97 -9.50 -29.73
C LEU A 569 19.98 -9.02 -30.80
N ALA A 570 21.28 -9.15 -30.56
CA ALA A 570 22.33 -8.93 -31.55
C ALA A 570 22.46 -10.09 -32.55
N GLY A 571 21.82 -11.23 -32.29
CA GLY A 571 21.73 -12.38 -33.21
C GLY A 571 22.66 -13.53 -32.88
N ALA A 572 23.26 -13.53 -31.68
CA ALA A 572 24.03 -14.66 -31.21
C ALA A 572 23.16 -15.92 -31.12
N ALA A 573 23.73 -17.07 -31.48
CA ALA A 573 23.07 -18.36 -31.26
C ALA A 573 23.11 -18.73 -29.78
N VAL A 574 22.14 -19.50 -29.29
CA VAL A 574 22.08 -19.93 -27.86
C VAL A 574 23.36 -20.63 -27.40
N GLY A 575 24.03 -21.36 -28.30
CA GLY A 575 25.30 -22.04 -28.02
C GLY A 575 26.52 -21.11 -27.94
N GLU A 576 26.39 -19.85 -28.35
CA GLU A 576 27.44 -18.84 -28.30
C GLU A 576 27.41 -18.02 -26.99
N LEU A 577 26.32 -18.13 -26.20
CA LEU A 577 26.20 -17.44 -24.92
C LEU A 577 27.30 -17.87 -23.92
N PRO A 578 27.86 -16.94 -23.13
CA PRO A 578 28.92 -17.22 -22.18
C PRO A 578 28.56 -18.29 -21.13
N GLY A 579 29.51 -19.20 -20.90
CA GLY A 579 29.44 -20.21 -19.84
C GLY A 579 28.84 -21.56 -20.27
N GLN A 580 29.47 -22.65 -19.80
CA GLN A 580 28.86 -23.99 -19.71
C GLN A 580 27.50 -23.88 -18.97
N PRO A 581 26.52 -24.81 -19.13
CA PRO A 581 25.15 -24.60 -18.63
C PRO A 581 25.17 -24.02 -17.21
N PRO A 582 24.54 -22.86 -16.99
CA PRO A 582 24.73 -22.10 -15.76
C PRO A 582 24.25 -22.92 -14.57
N ALA A 583 24.88 -22.73 -13.41
CA ALA A 583 24.36 -23.28 -12.17
C ALA A 583 22.91 -22.82 -11.99
N GLN A 584 22.03 -23.76 -11.62
CA GLN A 584 20.61 -23.47 -11.42
C GLN A 584 20.27 -23.35 -9.93
N PRO A 585 19.23 -22.59 -9.56
CA PRO A 585 18.84 -22.37 -8.17
C PRO A 585 18.67 -23.65 -7.33
N LEU A 586 18.04 -24.70 -7.88
CA LEU A 586 17.84 -25.96 -7.16
C LEU A 586 19.14 -26.71 -6.87
N ASP A 587 20.11 -26.67 -7.80
CA ASP A 587 21.43 -27.30 -7.60
C ASP A 587 22.22 -26.56 -6.53
N ARG A 588 22.12 -25.23 -6.53
CA ARG A 588 22.74 -24.38 -5.50
C ARG A 588 22.10 -24.62 -4.13
N ALA A 589 20.77 -24.68 -4.05
CA ALA A 589 20.08 -24.98 -2.80
C ALA A 589 20.44 -26.37 -2.25
N ALA A 590 20.59 -27.38 -3.13
CA ALA A 590 21.08 -28.70 -2.73
C ALA A 590 22.51 -28.67 -2.17
N HIS A 591 23.39 -27.86 -2.77
CA HIS A 591 24.75 -27.67 -2.25
C HIS A 591 24.77 -26.98 -0.87
N GLU A 592 23.96 -25.93 -0.69
CA GLU A 592 23.83 -25.22 0.59
C GLU A 592 23.37 -26.14 1.73
N ASN A 593 22.47 -27.07 1.41
CA ASN A 593 21.96 -28.08 2.35
C ASN A 593 22.87 -29.32 2.50
N SER A 594 23.96 -29.42 1.72
CA SER A 594 24.92 -30.52 1.84
C SER A 594 25.78 -30.39 3.11
N PRO A 595 26.51 -31.44 3.52
CA PRO A 595 27.48 -31.34 4.62
C PRO A 595 28.52 -30.22 4.44
N ALA A 596 28.92 -29.93 3.19
CA ALA A 596 29.86 -28.85 2.89
C ALA A 596 29.23 -27.47 3.12
N GLY A 597 28.01 -27.26 2.61
CA GLY A 597 27.25 -26.02 2.83
C GLY A 597 26.97 -25.78 4.32
N ARG A 598 26.46 -26.78 5.03
CA ARG A 598 26.24 -26.71 6.49
C ARG A 598 27.52 -26.39 7.29
N LYS A 599 28.68 -26.91 6.85
CA LYS A 599 29.98 -26.56 7.47
C LYS A 599 30.33 -25.08 7.27
N LEU A 600 30.04 -24.52 6.09
CA LEU A 600 30.22 -23.09 5.82
C LEU A 600 29.25 -22.25 6.68
N SER A 601 27.97 -22.64 6.76
CA SER A 601 26.96 -22.02 7.64
C SER A 601 27.47 -21.96 9.09
N ALA A 602 27.92 -23.10 9.64
CA ALA A 602 28.41 -23.15 11.01
C ALA A 602 29.64 -22.25 11.27
N ILE A 603 30.51 -22.04 10.28
CA ILE A 603 31.63 -21.09 10.39
C ILE A 603 31.12 -19.65 10.42
N ALA A 604 30.18 -19.31 9.55
CA ALA A 604 29.56 -17.99 9.49
C ALA A 604 28.81 -17.66 10.78
N LEU A 605 28.02 -18.61 11.30
CA LEU A 605 27.25 -18.45 12.54
C LEU A 605 28.14 -18.28 13.78
N ARG A 606 29.25 -19.02 13.89
CA ARG A 606 30.22 -18.81 14.99
C ARG A 606 30.88 -17.43 14.94
N ARG A 607 31.15 -16.93 13.74
CA ARG A 607 31.68 -15.57 13.56
C ARG A 607 30.63 -14.54 13.94
N LEU A 608 29.39 -14.71 13.49
CA LEU A 608 28.27 -13.84 13.84
C LEU A 608 28.08 -13.78 15.35
N ASP A 609 27.97 -14.92 16.04
CA ASP A 609 27.86 -14.97 17.51
C ASP A 609 28.95 -14.13 18.20
N LYS A 610 30.22 -14.31 17.79
CA LYS A 610 31.34 -13.51 18.33
C LYS A 610 31.18 -12.02 18.07
N GLN A 611 30.74 -11.63 16.87
CA GLN A 611 30.52 -10.22 16.52
C GLN A 611 29.39 -9.61 17.34
N LEU A 612 28.23 -10.29 17.40
CA LEU A 612 27.04 -9.81 18.10
C LEU A 612 27.28 -9.65 19.61
N ARG A 613 28.25 -10.36 20.18
CA ARG A 613 28.62 -10.21 21.60
C ARG A 613 29.42 -8.94 21.93
N SER A 614 29.94 -8.24 20.92
CA SER A 614 30.84 -7.09 21.08
C SER A 614 30.27 -5.77 20.58
N ILE A 615 29.03 -5.78 20.06
CA ILE A 615 28.38 -4.60 19.50
C ILE A 615 27.44 -3.94 20.51
N PRO A 616 27.15 -2.63 20.38
CA PRO A 616 26.03 -2.01 21.08
C PRO A 616 24.71 -2.71 20.71
N GLN A 617 23.70 -2.56 21.55
CA GLN A 617 22.36 -3.07 21.30
C GLN A 617 21.70 -2.42 20.08
N THR A 618 21.97 -1.12 19.84
CA THR A 618 21.47 -0.39 18.67
C THR A 618 22.41 0.75 18.31
N MET A 619 22.40 1.17 17.04
CA MET A 619 23.05 2.42 16.63
C MET A 619 22.30 3.67 17.10
N PHE A 620 21.01 3.56 17.44
CA PHE A 620 20.17 4.70 17.83
C PHE A 620 19.57 4.50 19.22
N PRO A 621 20.36 4.61 20.31
CA PRO A 621 19.90 4.37 21.67
C PRO A 621 19.06 5.54 22.23
N GLY A 622 18.69 6.55 21.43
CA GLY A 622 17.92 7.72 21.85
C GLY A 622 16.42 7.41 22.07
N PRO A 623 15.65 8.38 22.60
CA PRO A 623 14.20 8.26 22.64
C PRO A 623 13.64 8.15 21.22
N VAL A 624 12.55 7.40 21.07
CA VAL A 624 11.75 7.41 19.84
C VAL A 624 11.10 8.78 19.74
N LEU A 625 11.38 9.49 18.65
CA LEU A 625 10.86 10.82 18.37
C LEU A 625 9.48 10.73 17.73
N ASP A 626 8.70 11.81 17.81
CA ASP A 626 7.55 11.97 16.95
C ASP A 626 8.06 12.04 15.49
N PRO A 627 7.63 11.12 14.61
CA PRO A 627 8.14 11.08 13.25
C PRO A 627 7.72 12.33 12.47
N ASP A 628 8.52 12.67 11.46
CA ASP A 628 8.13 13.64 10.45
C ASP A 628 6.85 13.15 9.71
N PRO A 629 6.18 13.98 8.88
CA PRO A 629 4.94 13.57 8.18
C PRO A 629 5.02 12.23 7.45
N TYR A 630 6.22 11.83 7.03
CA TYR A 630 6.52 10.48 6.55
C TYR A 630 7.57 9.81 7.44
N ARG A 631 7.25 8.62 7.94
CA ARG A 631 8.14 7.89 8.86
C ARG A 631 9.47 7.53 8.21
N PHE A 632 9.48 6.93 7.02
CA PHE A 632 10.71 6.58 6.33
C PHE A 632 10.92 7.47 5.11
N ARG A 633 12.10 8.11 5.02
CA ARG A 633 12.40 9.04 3.92
C ARG A 633 13.81 8.83 3.39
N ARG A 634 14.01 8.98 2.08
CA ARG A 634 15.30 8.81 1.40
C ARG A 634 15.76 10.09 0.74
N MET A 635 16.97 10.52 1.09
CA MET A 635 17.69 11.60 0.43
C MET A 635 18.73 11.04 -0.54
N GLU A 636 18.79 11.59 -1.75
CA GLU A 636 19.91 11.43 -2.69
C GLU A 636 20.89 12.59 -2.50
N MET A 637 22.19 12.30 -2.55
CA MET A 637 23.25 13.28 -2.72
C MET A 637 24.07 12.94 -3.96
N ARG A 638 24.22 13.94 -4.85
CA ARG A 638 25.12 13.91 -6.00
C ARG A 638 26.30 14.83 -5.71
N SER A 639 27.49 14.24 -5.52
CA SER A 639 28.71 14.95 -5.14
C SER A 639 29.91 14.48 -5.98
N PRO A 640 30.31 15.26 -7.00
CA PRO A 640 31.55 15.00 -7.73
C PRO A 640 32.79 15.06 -6.83
N ALA A 641 32.76 15.88 -5.78
CA ALA A 641 33.86 16.00 -4.81
C ALA A 641 34.04 14.72 -4.01
N LEU A 642 32.94 14.13 -3.51
CA LEU A 642 32.97 12.86 -2.79
C LEU A 642 33.53 11.74 -3.69
N THR A 643 33.03 11.59 -4.91
CA THR A 643 33.51 10.56 -5.84
C THR A 643 35.02 10.65 -6.08
N GLU A 644 35.53 11.84 -6.38
CA GLU A 644 36.96 12.04 -6.64
C GLU A 644 37.80 11.90 -5.37
N ALA A 645 37.32 12.38 -4.22
CA ALA A 645 38.02 12.26 -2.94
C ALA A 645 38.15 10.80 -2.48
N LEU A 646 37.10 9.99 -2.65
CA LEU A 646 37.14 8.54 -2.39
C LEU A 646 38.19 7.86 -3.26
N ARG A 647 38.26 8.22 -4.55
CA ARG A 647 39.23 7.67 -5.50
C ARG A 647 40.67 8.00 -5.11
N ARG A 648 40.96 9.26 -4.77
CA ARG A 648 42.31 9.70 -4.32
C ARG A 648 42.74 8.95 -3.08
N THR A 649 41.85 8.87 -2.08
CA THR A 649 42.11 8.16 -0.82
C THR A 649 42.31 6.67 -1.05
N ALA A 650 41.44 6.04 -1.84
CA ALA A 650 41.55 4.62 -2.19
C ALA A 650 42.90 4.28 -2.85
N GLY A 651 43.36 5.14 -3.78
CA GLY A 651 44.66 4.99 -4.42
C GLY A 651 45.84 5.10 -3.45
N ARG A 652 45.79 6.08 -2.53
CA ARG A 652 46.85 6.28 -1.52
C ARG A 652 46.92 5.11 -0.53
N GLU A 653 45.77 4.68 -0.01
CA GLU A 653 45.67 3.64 1.02
C GLU A 653 45.68 2.20 0.46
N ARG A 654 45.72 2.04 -0.88
CA ARG A 654 45.62 0.75 -1.58
C ARG A 654 44.39 -0.06 -1.14
N ALA A 655 43.26 0.64 -0.99
CA ALA A 655 41.96 0.08 -0.61
C ALA A 655 40.93 0.31 -1.73
N SER A 656 39.76 -0.35 -1.66
CA SER A 656 38.66 -0.04 -2.58
C SER A 656 37.94 1.26 -2.18
N THR A 657 37.35 1.96 -3.15
CA THR A 657 36.51 3.13 -2.88
C THR A 657 35.32 2.79 -1.99
N SER A 658 34.78 1.57 -2.08
CA SER A 658 33.76 1.06 -1.15
C SER A 658 34.25 0.97 0.30
N THR A 659 35.48 0.48 0.51
CA THR A 659 36.08 0.39 1.86
C THR A 659 36.28 1.78 2.46
N VAL A 660 36.78 2.74 1.67
CA VAL A 660 36.95 4.13 2.10
C VAL A 660 35.59 4.78 2.41
N LEU A 661 34.58 4.55 1.57
CA LEU A 661 33.23 5.07 1.76
C LEU A 661 32.61 4.53 3.06
N LEU A 662 32.70 3.22 3.30
CA LEU A 662 32.21 2.61 4.54
C LEU A 662 32.98 3.12 5.77
N ALA A 663 34.30 3.31 5.69
CA ALA A 663 35.08 3.90 6.78
C ALA A 663 34.66 5.35 7.09
N THR A 664 34.41 6.14 6.05
CA THR A 664 33.91 7.53 6.18
C THR A 664 32.53 7.54 6.82
N LEU A 665 31.62 6.69 6.35
CA LEU A 665 30.27 6.56 6.88
C LEU A 665 30.27 6.05 8.33
N ALA A 666 31.12 5.08 8.65
CA ALA A 666 31.29 4.55 10.00
C ALA A 666 31.70 5.67 10.99
N LEU A 667 32.67 6.50 10.60
CA LEU A 667 33.09 7.65 11.40
C LEU A 667 31.96 8.67 11.57
N VAL A 668 31.28 9.05 10.49
CA VAL A 668 30.19 10.04 10.51
C VAL A 668 29.04 9.53 11.38
N LEU A 669 28.57 8.30 11.17
CA LEU A 669 27.43 7.74 11.87
C LEU A 669 27.74 7.51 13.35
N ALA A 670 28.92 6.96 13.69
CA ALA A 670 29.34 6.81 15.08
C ALA A 670 29.43 8.16 15.81
N THR A 671 29.91 9.20 15.13
CA THR A 671 29.94 10.56 15.69
C THR A 671 28.52 11.07 15.89
N ALA A 672 27.66 10.96 14.87
CA ALA A 672 26.27 11.40 14.91
C ALA A 672 25.43 10.71 15.98
N THR A 673 25.70 9.44 16.29
CA THR A 673 24.97 8.68 17.31
C THR A 673 25.67 8.61 18.66
N GLY A 674 26.88 9.18 18.76
CA GLY A 674 27.77 9.06 19.92
C GLY A 674 28.21 7.62 20.22
N GLN A 675 28.12 6.71 19.25
CA GLN A 675 28.55 5.32 19.43
C GLN A 675 30.07 5.18 19.31
N ARG A 676 30.64 4.25 20.08
CA ARG A 676 32.08 3.90 19.95
C ARG A 676 32.34 2.96 18.79
N THR A 677 31.39 2.08 18.52
CA THR A 677 31.44 1.07 17.47
C THR A 677 30.30 1.32 16.50
N ALA A 678 30.62 1.61 15.23
CA ALA A 678 29.63 1.65 14.17
C ALA A 678 29.33 0.22 13.71
N VAL A 679 28.06 -0.13 13.56
CA VAL A 679 27.63 -1.47 13.16
C VAL A 679 26.82 -1.36 11.89
N PHE A 680 27.25 -2.06 10.84
CA PHE A 680 26.54 -2.12 9.56
C PHE A 680 26.18 -3.56 9.22
N LYS A 681 24.94 -3.77 8.79
CA LYS A 681 24.54 -4.94 8.01
C LYS A 681 24.90 -4.66 6.54
N THR A 682 25.83 -5.45 6.00
CA THR A 682 26.26 -5.29 4.61
C THR A 682 25.60 -6.34 3.73
N VAL A 683 24.99 -5.90 2.63
CA VAL A 683 24.44 -6.81 1.62
C VAL A 683 25.58 -7.31 0.73
N LEU A 684 25.79 -8.62 0.70
CA LEU A 684 26.92 -9.26 0.00
C LEU A 684 26.39 -10.17 -1.12
N GLY A 685 26.96 -10.03 -2.32
CA GLY A 685 26.72 -10.95 -3.43
C GLY A 685 27.64 -12.17 -3.36
N ASN A 686 27.10 -13.38 -3.47
CA ASN A 686 27.88 -14.62 -3.33
C ASN A 686 28.43 -15.18 -4.67
N ARG A 687 28.50 -14.36 -5.72
CA ARG A 687 29.06 -14.76 -7.03
C ARG A 687 30.58 -14.80 -7.10
N ALA A 688 31.27 -14.45 -6.01
CA ALA A 688 32.71 -14.64 -5.87
C ALA A 688 33.14 -16.12 -5.73
N PHE A 689 32.18 -17.04 -5.60
CA PHE A 689 32.47 -18.48 -5.55
C PHE A 689 32.48 -19.08 -6.97
N PRO A 690 33.49 -19.90 -7.32
CA PRO A 690 33.60 -20.49 -8.65
C PRO A 690 32.33 -21.22 -9.07
N GLY A 691 31.87 -20.95 -10.30
CA GLY A 691 30.71 -21.60 -10.92
C GLY A 691 29.37 -20.91 -10.67
N LEU A 692 29.34 -19.78 -9.94
CA LEU A 692 28.12 -19.00 -9.69
C LEU A 692 28.06 -17.70 -10.49
N GLU A 693 29.07 -17.41 -11.32
CA GLU A 693 29.21 -16.17 -12.07
C GLU A 693 28.02 -15.95 -13.02
N ARG A 694 27.46 -17.04 -13.56
CA ARG A 694 26.32 -17.03 -14.50
C ARG A 694 25.00 -17.49 -13.86
N LEU A 695 24.93 -17.60 -12.53
CA LEU A 695 23.70 -17.99 -11.82
C LEU A 695 22.66 -16.87 -11.94
N VAL A 696 21.52 -17.17 -12.56
CA VAL A 696 20.29 -16.37 -12.44
C VAL A 696 19.50 -16.92 -11.24
N GLY A 697 19.48 -16.14 -10.18
CA GLY A 697 18.95 -16.51 -8.86
C GLY A 697 19.30 -15.43 -7.83
N ASN A 698 18.59 -15.39 -6.70
CA ASN A 698 19.00 -14.55 -5.59
C ASN A 698 20.10 -15.26 -4.77
N ALA A 699 21.33 -14.77 -4.91
CA ALA A 699 22.51 -15.27 -4.21
C ALA A 699 23.03 -14.26 -3.17
N LEU A 700 22.14 -13.47 -2.57
CA LEU A 700 22.50 -12.49 -1.55
C LEU A 700 22.72 -13.16 -0.18
N SER A 701 23.56 -12.51 0.64
CA SER A 701 23.69 -12.81 2.06
C SER A 701 23.96 -11.52 2.84
N ASN A 702 23.68 -11.53 4.14
CA ASN A 702 23.89 -10.38 5.01
C ASN A 702 25.08 -10.62 5.95
N GLY A 703 26.11 -9.77 5.82
CA GLY A 703 27.25 -9.71 6.75
C GLY A 703 27.03 -8.66 7.84
N VAL A 704 27.72 -8.80 8.99
CA VAL A 704 27.74 -7.78 10.05
C VAL A 704 29.14 -7.20 10.17
N VAL A 705 29.29 -5.91 9.92
CA VAL A 705 30.56 -5.17 9.96
C VAL A 705 30.56 -4.23 11.18
N PRO A 706 31.07 -4.70 12.34
CA PRO A 706 31.37 -3.82 13.46
C PRO A 706 32.71 -3.12 13.24
N VAL A 707 32.74 -1.81 13.48
CA VAL A 707 33.92 -0.94 13.30
C VAL A 707 34.08 -0.09 14.55
N GLU A 708 35.08 -0.39 15.36
CA GLU A 708 35.43 0.47 16.50
C GLU A 708 36.16 1.74 16.00
N ILE A 709 35.71 2.90 16.46
CA ILE A 709 36.27 4.19 16.08
C ILE A 709 37.28 4.63 17.15
N GLU A 710 38.50 4.13 17.01
CA GLU A 710 39.66 4.45 17.85
C GLU A 710 40.20 5.87 17.59
N ASP A 711 40.91 6.44 18.58
CA ASP A 711 41.64 7.71 18.41
C ASP A 711 42.99 7.46 17.70
N ALA A 712 42.89 7.09 16.41
CA ALA A 712 44.00 6.77 15.52
C ALA A 712 43.96 7.66 14.25
N THR A 713 44.59 7.25 13.15
CA THR A 713 44.47 7.94 11.86
C THR A 713 43.36 7.35 10.99
N PHE A 714 42.91 8.10 9.98
CA PHE A 714 41.90 7.64 9.05
C PHE A 714 42.38 6.44 8.22
N ALA A 715 43.65 6.39 7.83
CA ALA A 715 44.24 5.22 7.18
C ALA A 715 44.12 3.94 8.02
N ALA A 716 44.33 4.04 9.34
CA ALA A 716 44.16 2.92 10.27
C ALA A 716 42.69 2.44 10.30
N LEU A 717 41.74 3.37 10.28
CA LEU A 717 40.30 3.06 10.19
C LEU A 717 39.96 2.35 8.88
N VAL A 718 40.45 2.84 7.73
CA VAL A 718 40.27 2.19 6.42
C VAL A 718 40.81 0.77 6.43
N SER A 719 42.01 0.56 7.01
CA SER A 719 42.60 -0.77 7.15
C SER A 719 41.77 -1.70 8.05
N ALA A 720 41.25 -1.19 9.17
CA ALA A 720 40.38 -1.95 10.06
C ALA A 720 39.08 -2.38 9.36
N VAL A 721 38.41 -1.46 8.66
CA VAL A 721 37.21 -1.75 7.87
C VAL A 721 37.51 -2.78 6.79
N GLY A 722 38.59 -2.61 6.02
CA GLY A 722 38.99 -3.55 4.98
C GLY A 722 39.18 -4.98 5.51
N ARG A 723 39.83 -5.15 6.66
CA ARG A 723 40.02 -6.48 7.30
C ARG A 723 38.69 -7.12 7.70
N VAL A 724 37.76 -6.35 8.27
CA VAL A 724 36.45 -6.89 8.72
C VAL A 724 35.58 -7.25 7.52
N THR A 725 35.47 -6.36 6.53
CA THR A 725 34.66 -6.57 5.32
C THR A 725 35.16 -7.77 4.50
N MET A 726 36.48 -7.90 4.30
CA MET A 726 37.06 -9.06 3.61
C MET A 726 36.78 -10.36 4.35
N GLY A 727 36.85 -10.34 5.68
CA GLY A 727 36.49 -11.48 6.52
C GLY A 727 35.03 -11.92 6.35
N ASN A 728 34.12 -10.96 6.13
CA ASN A 728 32.68 -11.21 5.96
C ASN A 728 32.32 -11.71 4.56
N LEU A 729 32.92 -11.14 3.50
CA LEU A 729 32.67 -11.59 2.11
C LEU A 729 32.85 -13.10 1.95
N LEU A 730 33.86 -13.65 2.63
CA LEU A 730 34.20 -15.08 2.53
C LEU A 730 33.41 -15.98 3.49
N ARG A 731 32.73 -15.42 4.50
CA ARG A 731 32.26 -16.19 5.69
C ARG A 731 30.93 -15.68 6.28
N SER A 732 30.03 -15.14 5.45
CA SER A 732 28.70 -14.69 5.91
C SER A 732 27.53 -15.51 5.36
N GLN A 733 27.79 -16.51 4.51
CA GLN A 733 26.77 -17.44 4.00
C GLN A 733 26.36 -18.43 5.09
N CYS A 734 25.10 -18.36 5.47
CA CYS A 734 24.47 -19.28 6.41
C CYS A 734 22.97 -19.37 6.13
N ASP A 735 22.35 -20.37 6.74
CA ASP A 735 20.90 -20.48 6.76
C ASP A 735 20.26 -19.28 7.48
N PRO A 736 19.30 -18.57 6.86
CA PRO A 736 18.63 -17.42 7.48
C PRO A 736 17.94 -17.75 8.81
N THR A 737 17.31 -18.93 8.92
CA THR A 737 16.62 -19.37 10.14
C THR A 737 17.62 -19.61 11.28
N GLU A 738 18.75 -20.27 10.98
CA GLU A 738 19.80 -20.46 11.98
C GLU A 738 20.44 -19.13 12.43
N ARG A 739 20.57 -18.17 11.49
CA ARG A 739 21.06 -16.81 11.78
C ARG A 739 20.15 -16.07 12.75
N GLU A 740 18.84 -16.12 12.53
CA GLU A 740 17.85 -15.53 13.44
C GLU A 740 17.92 -16.18 14.83
N ALA A 741 18.02 -17.51 14.88
CA ALA A 741 18.16 -18.25 16.14
C ALA A 741 19.42 -17.83 16.92
N VAL A 742 20.57 -17.70 16.26
CA VAL A 742 21.82 -17.22 16.89
C VAL A 742 21.67 -15.78 17.39
N THR A 743 21.02 -14.90 16.61
CA THR A 743 20.79 -13.50 17.02
C THR A 743 19.88 -13.42 18.24
N ALA A 744 18.81 -14.20 18.28
CA ALA A 744 17.90 -14.30 19.42
C ALA A 744 18.59 -14.90 20.65
N GLU A 745 19.45 -15.90 20.46
CA GLU A 745 20.26 -16.49 21.53
C GLU A 745 21.20 -15.47 22.16
N VAL A 746 21.96 -14.74 21.34
CA VAL A 746 22.87 -13.69 21.83
C VAL A 746 22.10 -12.56 22.52
N SER A 747 20.98 -12.14 21.93
CA SER A 747 20.09 -11.12 22.51
C SER A 747 19.64 -11.52 23.92
N ARG A 748 19.14 -12.75 24.08
CA ARG A 748 18.71 -13.26 25.38
C ARG A 748 19.86 -13.44 26.36
N ALA A 749 20.98 -13.98 25.91
CA ALA A 749 22.14 -14.21 26.78
C ALA A 749 22.74 -12.91 27.31
N ARG A 750 22.77 -11.85 26.48
CA ARG A 750 23.25 -10.52 26.88
C ARG A 750 22.20 -9.68 27.59
N GLY A 751 20.92 -10.03 27.48
CA GLY A 751 19.85 -9.18 27.99
C GLY A 751 19.62 -7.94 27.13
N VAL A 752 19.80 -8.02 25.82
CA VAL A 752 19.65 -6.87 24.91
C VAL A 752 18.75 -7.23 23.74
N HIS A 753 18.11 -6.25 23.12
CA HIS A 753 17.59 -6.41 21.76
C HIS A 753 18.68 -6.03 20.76
N VAL A 754 19.24 -7.00 20.04
CA VAL A 754 20.28 -6.73 19.03
C VAL A 754 19.62 -6.17 17.77
N ASP A 755 19.77 -4.87 17.58
CA ASP A 755 19.25 -4.13 16.43
C ASP A 755 20.32 -4.01 15.32
N LEU A 756 20.06 -4.69 14.20
CA LEU A 756 20.88 -4.66 12.99
C LEU A 756 20.24 -3.87 11.84
N SER A 757 19.41 -2.86 12.15
CA SER A 757 18.65 -2.07 11.17
C SER A 757 19.44 -0.96 10.46
N VAL A 758 20.78 -0.98 10.57
CA VAL A 758 21.69 -0.07 9.84
C VAL A 758 22.32 -0.83 8.69
N PHE A 759 22.03 -0.41 7.45
CA PHE A 759 22.50 -1.09 6.25
C PHE A 759 23.54 -0.27 5.48
N PHE A 760 24.47 -0.98 4.86
CA PHE A 760 25.38 -0.45 3.84
C PHE A 760 25.32 -1.35 2.60
N ASN A 761 24.90 -0.78 1.47
CA ASN A 761 24.72 -1.48 0.21
C ASN A 761 25.41 -0.72 -0.93
N ASP A 762 26.48 -1.30 -1.48
CA ASP A 762 27.26 -0.72 -2.57
C ASP A 762 27.17 -1.63 -3.79
N THR A 763 26.47 -1.17 -4.83
CA THR A 763 26.22 -1.95 -6.05
C THR A 763 27.02 -1.45 -7.25
N ARG A 764 28.03 -0.59 -7.03
CA ARG A 764 28.82 0.01 -8.11
C ARG A 764 29.56 -1.01 -8.98
N ASP A 765 30.15 -2.02 -8.34
CA ASP A 765 30.89 -3.08 -9.04
C ASP A 765 29.98 -4.05 -9.80
N ILE A 766 28.69 -4.13 -9.45
CA ILE A 766 27.70 -5.06 -10.04
C ILE A 766 26.90 -4.40 -11.17
N THR A 767 26.73 -3.08 -11.13
CA THR A 767 25.87 -2.38 -12.10
C THR A 767 26.57 -2.03 -13.41
N GLY A 768 27.78 -2.57 -13.65
CA GLY A 768 28.53 -2.42 -14.91
C GLY A 768 28.80 -0.96 -15.32
N GLY A 769 28.63 0.01 -14.42
CA GLY A 769 28.77 1.41 -14.75
C GLY A 769 30.20 1.75 -15.17
N ARG A 770 30.35 2.59 -16.20
CA ARG A 770 31.65 3.17 -16.55
C ARG A 770 32.22 3.87 -15.33
N GLU A 771 33.51 3.64 -15.04
CA GLU A 771 34.19 4.40 -13.98
C GLU A 771 33.97 5.90 -14.21
N PRO A 772 33.58 6.67 -13.18
CA PRO A 772 33.42 8.11 -13.30
C PRO A 772 34.67 8.74 -13.92
N ARG A 773 34.49 9.70 -14.84
CA ARG A 773 35.62 10.37 -15.50
C ARG A 773 36.59 10.92 -14.46
N MET A 774 37.83 10.42 -14.49
CA MET A 774 38.90 10.83 -13.57
C MET A 774 39.19 12.33 -13.66
N ARG A 775 39.35 12.99 -12.51
CA ARG A 775 39.75 14.41 -12.43
C ARG A 775 40.89 14.61 -11.41
N PRO A 776 42.09 14.09 -11.67
CA PRO A 776 43.20 14.11 -10.72
C PRO A 776 43.66 15.52 -10.33
N GLU A 777 43.50 16.50 -11.22
CA GLU A 777 43.85 17.91 -10.97
C GLU A 777 42.66 18.75 -10.48
N ALA A 778 41.49 18.15 -10.22
CA ALA A 778 40.34 18.92 -9.78
C ALA A 778 40.56 19.52 -8.38
N ASP A 779 40.17 20.79 -8.26
CA ASP A 779 39.97 21.42 -6.96
C ASP A 779 38.71 20.83 -6.30
N LEU A 780 38.92 20.07 -5.21
CA LEU A 780 37.84 19.41 -4.49
C LEU A 780 36.88 20.42 -3.84
N ASP A 781 37.36 21.59 -3.41
CA ASP A 781 36.51 22.62 -2.80
C ASP A 781 35.57 23.24 -3.86
N ALA A 782 36.10 23.48 -5.06
CA ALA A 782 35.30 23.92 -6.20
C ALA A 782 34.25 22.87 -6.61
N LEU A 783 34.60 21.57 -6.57
CA LEU A 783 33.64 20.49 -6.83
C LEU A 783 32.57 20.41 -5.73
N SER A 784 32.92 20.60 -4.46
CA SER A 784 31.97 20.57 -3.33
C SER A 784 30.88 21.65 -3.47
N ALA A 785 31.18 22.80 -4.08
CA ALA A 785 30.18 23.82 -4.39
C ALA A 785 29.09 23.35 -5.39
N THR A 786 29.38 22.29 -6.16
CA THR A 786 28.43 21.70 -7.12
C THR A 786 27.56 20.60 -6.54
N THR A 787 27.80 20.19 -5.29
CA THR A 787 27.03 19.13 -4.63
C THR A 787 25.56 19.52 -4.47
N ARG A 788 24.66 18.55 -4.74
CA ARG A 788 23.21 18.71 -4.62
C ARG A 788 22.62 17.58 -3.80
N THR A 789 21.57 17.91 -3.06
CA THR A 789 20.78 16.97 -2.27
C THR A 789 19.30 17.14 -2.60
N SER A 790 18.56 16.03 -2.61
CA SER A 790 17.12 16.02 -2.88
C SER A 790 16.44 14.82 -2.25
N TRP A 791 15.19 14.99 -1.79
CA TRP A 791 14.35 13.88 -1.34
C TRP A 791 13.81 13.10 -2.55
N VAL A 792 13.94 11.77 -2.54
CA VAL A 792 13.67 10.89 -3.70
C VAL A 792 12.90 9.62 -3.33
N GLY A 793 12.26 9.59 -2.16
CA GLY A 793 11.40 8.47 -1.77
C GLY A 793 10.92 8.55 -0.33
N GLU A 794 9.70 8.09 -0.10
CA GLU A 794 8.99 8.14 1.17
C GLU A 794 8.16 6.85 1.34
N TRP A 795 8.16 6.27 2.53
CA TRP A 795 7.47 5.02 2.83
C TRP A 795 6.88 5.03 4.24
N GLU A 796 5.81 4.27 4.43
CA GLU A 796 5.19 4.05 5.75
C GLU A 796 5.89 2.96 6.56
N ARG A 797 6.51 1.98 5.87
CA ARG A 797 7.12 0.80 6.49
C ARG A 797 8.42 0.40 5.80
N GLN A 798 9.49 0.25 6.58
CA GLN A 798 10.80 -0.27 6.17
C GLN A 798 11.42 -1.06 7.33
N ASP A 799 12.34 -1.98 7.04
CA ASP A 799 13.06 -2.82 8.01
C ASP A 799 14.37 -2.20 8.50
N ALA A 800 14.70 -1.00 8.00
CA ALA A 800 15.93 -0.27 8.32
C ALA A 800 15.62 1.06 9.02
N LYS A 801 16.34 1.34 10.11
CA LYS A 801 16.38 2.69 10.71
C LYS A 801 17.31 3.61 9.94
N PHE A 802 18.33 3.04 9.30
CA PHE A 802 19.24 3.76 8.41
C PHE A 802 19.71 2.84 7.29
N PHE A 803 19.43 3.19 6.03
CA PHE A 803 19.86 2.41 4.87
C PHE A 803 20.69 3.29 3.95
N PHE A 804 21.99 2.99 3.87
CA PHE A 804 22.90 3.65 2.94
C PHE A 804 23.06 2.85 1.66
N HIS A 805 22.83 3.47 0.51
CA HIS A 805 22.96 2.85 -0.80
C HIS A 805 23.81 3.69 -1.75
N THR A 806 24.60 3.06 -2.60
CA THR A 806 25.29 3.73 -3.72
C THR A 806 25.33 2.83 -4.94
N ARG A 807 25.30 3.43 -6.13
CA ARG A 807 25.38 2.76 -7.44
C ARG A 807 26.19 3.62 -8.40
N SER A 808 26.61 3.04 -9.52
CA SER A 808 27.39 3.78 -10.53
C SER A 808 26.49 4.68 -11.38
N ALA A 809 27.01 5.85 -11.79
CA ALA A 809 26.35 6.77 -12.72
C ALA A 809 27.39 7.54 -13.56
N ASP A 810 26.95 8.14 -14.68
CA ASP A 810 27.85 8.71 -15.70
C ASP A 810 28.65 9.95 -15.25
N ASP A 811 28.11 10.74 -14.33
CA ASP A 811 28.69 12.02 -13.89
C ASP A 811 29.37 11.94 -12.52
N CYS A 812 28.66 11.44 -11.52
CA CYS A 812 29.16 11.14 -10.19
C CYS A 812 28.29 10.05 -9.55
N ASP A 813 28.88 9.18 -8.73
CA ASP A 813 28.15 8.14 -8.03
C ASP A 813 27.16 8.77 -7.03
N PRO A 814 25.84 8.66 -7.22
CA PRO A 814 24.88 9.14 -6.24
C PRO A 814 24.92 8.25 -5.00
N VAL A 815 24.91 8.89 -3.83
CA VAL A 815 24.74 8.20 -2.55
C VAL A 815 23.36 8.50 -2.00
N TYR A 816 22.74 7.51 -1.37
CA TYR A 816 21.41 7.60 -0.81
C TYR A 816 21.45 7.26 0.67
N ALA A 817 20.70 8.02 1.48
CA ALA A 817 20.42 7.68 2.87
C ALA A 817 18.91 7.65 3.09
N MET A 818 18.36 6.47 3.35
CA MET A 818 17.01 6.29 3.87
C MET A 818 17.05 6.20 5.39
N VAL A 819 16.14 6.89 6.07
CA VAL A 819 16.12 7.00 7.53
C VAL A 819 14.71 6.78 8.07
N ASP A 820 14.61 6.16 9.25
CA ASP A 820 13.42 6.23 10.10
C ASP A 820 13.46 7.54 10.90
N THR A 821 12.55 8.45 10.60
CA THR A 821 12.50 9.79 11.20
C THR A 821 12.14 9.76 12.68
N ALA A 822 11.61 8.63 13.19
CA ALA A 822 11.45 8.40 14.62
C ALA A 822 12.78 8.21 15.35
N PHE A 823 13.90 7.99 14.64
CA PHE A 823 15.24 7.83 15.23
C PHE A 823 16.25 8.86 14.73
N LEU A 824 16.12 9.33 13.48
CA LEU A 824 16.96 10.37 12.90
C LEU A 824 16.10 11.36 12.10
N PRO A 825 15.88 12.60 12.61
CA PRO A 825 15.02 13.58 11.95
C PRO A 825 15.49 13.91 10.52
N SER A 826 14.54 14.21 9.63
CA SER A 826 14.84 14.58 8.23
C SER A 826 15.84 15.73 8.11
N ALA A 827 15.78 16.70 9.03
CA ALA A 827 16.67 17.85 9.07
C ALA A 827 18.16 17.48 9.25
N SER A 828 18.44 16.31 9.84
CA SER A 828 19.82 15.85 10.11
C SER A 828 20.46 15.12 8.93
N VAL A 829 19.67 14.64 7.96
CA VAL A 829 20.17 13.78 6.88
C VAL A 829 21.09 14.53 5.92
N ASP A 830 20.75 15.76 5.54
CA ASP A 830 21.60 16.59 4.68
C ASP A 830 22.94 16.89 5.38
N ALA A 831 22.92 17.21 6.68
CA ALA A 831 24.12 17.45 7.47
C ALA A 831 25.01 16.20 7.57
N LEU A 832 24.40 15.01 7.69
CA LEU A 832 25.10 13.72 7.69
C LEU A 832 25.79 13.45 6.35
N LEU A 833 25.07 13.58 5.23
CA LEU A 833 25.61 13.35 3.89
C LEU A 833 26.69 14.38 3.52
N ARG A 834 26.51 15.65 3.88
CA ARG A 834 27.57 16.67 3.73
C ARG A 834 28.75 16.41 4.66
N GLY A 835 28.51 15.82 5.83
CA GLY A 835 29.56 15.37 6.75
C GLY A 835 30.45 14.31 6.10
N LEU A 836 29.83 13.34 5.41
CA LEU A 836 30.52 12.31 4.62
C LEU A 836 31.43 12.94 3.56
N GLU A 837 30.91 13.88 2.75
CA GLU A 837 31.72 14.60 1.75
C GLU A 837 32.90 15.34 2.40
N ARG A 838 32.65 16.13 3.44
CA ARG A 838 33.69 16.92 4.10
C ARG A 838 34.82 16.06 4.66
N VAL A 839 34.50 14.93 5.27
CA VAL A 839 35.51 13.99 5.76
C VAL A 839 36.31 13.44 4.58
N ALA A 840 35.64 12.96 3.52
CA ALA A 840 36.31 12.42 2.34
C ALA A 840 37.25 13.45 1.68
N VAL A 841 36.78 14.69 1.47
CA VAL A 841 37.59 15.78 0.91
C VAL A 841 38.79 16.09 1.81
N ARG A 842 38.59 16.17 3.13
CA ARG A 842 39.66 16.48 4.09
C ARG A 842 40.77 15.42 4.11
N VAL A 843 40.44 14.15 3.89
CA VAL A 843 41.41 13.04 3.90
C VAL A 843 41.96 12.71 2.51
N ALA A 844 41.47 13.35 1.44
CA ALA A 844 41.86 13.04 0.06
C ALA A 844 43.35 13.27 -0.21
N GLU A 845 43.91 14.37 0.32
CA GLU A 845 45.29 14.77 0.05
C GLU A 845 46.30 14.27 1.10
N ALA A 846 45.87 14.07 2.36
CA ALA A 846 46.73 13.57 3.43
C ALA A 846 45.93 12.73 4.44
N ASP A 847 46.60 11.77 5.08
CA ASP A 847 46.04 11.07 6.23
C ASP A 847 45.84 12.04 7.40
N ARG A 848 44.77 11.84 8.18
CA ARG A 848 44.35 12.74 9.25
C ARG A 848 44.01 11.97 10.53
N PRO A 849 44.30 12.54 11.72
CA PRO A 849 43.81 11.97 12.97
C PRO A 849 42.28 11.93 13.01
N VAL A 850 41.70 10.83 13.47
CA VAL A 850 40.25 10.66 13.65
C VAL A 850 39.67 11.73 14.58
N ARG A 851 40.42 12.15 15.61
CA ARG A 851 40.05 13.27 16.47
C ARG A 851 39.80 14.57 15.70
N GLU A 852 40.67 14.94 14.77
CA GLU A 852 40.50 16.14 13.94
C GLU A 852 39.22 16.06 13.12
N LEU A 853 38.93 14.88 12.57
CA LEU A 853 37.73 14.64 11.77
C LEU A 853 36.45 14.67 12.61
N ARG A 854 36.48 14.17 13.85
CA ARG A 854 35.37 14.32 14.81
C ARG A 854 35.13 15.78 15.18
N GLU A 855 36.18 16.56 15.40
CA GLU A 855 36.06 18.00 15.65
C GLU A 855 35.49 18.75 14.44
N LEU A 856 35.83 18.33 13.21
CA LEU A 856 35.23 18.85 11.98
C LEU A 856 33.73 18.52 11.89
N LEU A 857 33.37 17.28 12.19
CA LEU A 857 31.97 16.83 12.21
C LEU A 857 31.16 17.53 13.31
N GLY A 858 31.74 17.78 14.49
CA GLY A 858 31.05 18.51 15.56
C GLY A 858 30.73 19.97 15.23
N LYS A 859 31.46 20.59 14.29
CA LYS A 859 31.22 21.98 13.86
C LYS A 859 30.22 22.12 12.72
N HIS A 860 30.11 21.09 11.87
CA HIS A 860 29.39 21.20 10.59
C HIS A 860 28.50 20.00 10.24
N GLY A 861 28.58 18.91 11.01
CA GLY A 861 27.82 17.67 10.84
C GLY A 861 26.50 17.68 11.63
N PRO A 862 25.82 16.53 11.73
CA PRO A 862 24.56 16.43 12.48
C PRO A 862 24.80 16.61 13.98
N ASP A 863 23.80 17.16 14.67
CA ASP A 863 23.86 17.33 16.13
C ASP A 863 24.05 15.98 16.81
N THR A 864 25.12 15.86 17.59
CA THR A 864 25.40 14.65 18.36
C THR A 864 24.53 14.64 19.61
N PRO A 865 23.85 13.52 19.94
CA PRO A 865 23.09 13.41 21.17
C PRO A 865 23.94 13.75 22.40
N VAL A 866 23.52 14.76 23.16
CA VAL A 866 24.16 15.09 24.43
C VAL A 866 23.67 14.09 25.48
N ARG A 867 24.56 13.20 25.92
CA ARG A 867 24.27 12.26 27.00
C ARG A 867 24.54 12.93 28.34
N GLY A 868 23.46 13.23 29.06
CA GLY A 868 23.49 13.79 30.41
C GLY A 868 23.95 12.80 31.48
N PRO A 869 23.97 13.20 32.76
CA PRO A 869 24.35 12.34 33.88
C PRO A 869 23.39 11.15 34.12
N ASP A 870 22.23 11.16 33.47
CA ASP A 870 21.20 10.12 33.48
C ASP A 870 21.48 8.96 32.50
N TRP A 871 22.54 9.05 31.70
CA TRP A 871 22.97 7.99 30.77
C TRP A 871 24.11 7.17 31.34
N LEU A 872 24.05 5.86 31.13
CA LEU A 872 25.10 4.91 31.50
C LEU A 872 25.55 4.10 30.29
N LEU A 873 26.82 3.69 30.31
CA LEU A 873 27.37 2.75 29.35
C LEU A 873 27.55 1.40 30.06
N VAL A 874 26.70 0.43 29.73
CA VAL A 874 26.66 -0.92 30.32
C VAL A 874 26.86 -1.94 29.19
N ASP A 875 27.87 -2.81 29.26
CA ASP A 875 28.13 -3.85 28.23
C ASP A 875 28.08 -3.30 26.78
N HIS A 876 28.86 -2.24 26.50
CA HIS A 876 28.87 -1.54 25.20
C HIS A 876 27.56 -0.84 24.81
N CYS A 877 26.53 -0.87 25.66
CA CYS A 877 25.20 -0.34 25.39
C CYS A 877 24.97 0.97 26.14
N TRP A 878 24.63 2.02 25.41
CA TRP A 878 24.15 3.26 26.03
C TRP A 878 22.70 3.08 26.47
N ILE A 879 22.45 3.32 27.76
CA ILE A 879 21.14 3.11 28.36
C ILE A 879 20.71 4.27 29.26
N ARG A 880 19.40 4.38 29.49
CA ARG A 880 18.83 5.21 30.56
C ARG A 880 18.19 4.31 31.62
N PRO A 881 18.56 4.41 32.91
CA PRO A 881 17.93 3.63 33.97
C PRO A 881 16.40 3.77 34.03
N ALA A 882 15.87 4.94 33.67
CA ALA A 882 14.42 5.17 33.58
C ALA A 882 13.75 4.29 32.50
N ASP A 883 14.38 4.09 31.35
CA ASP A 883 13.85 3.22 30.30
C ASP A 883 13.97 1.74 30.69
N VAL A 884 15.03 1.36 31.42
CA VAL A 884 15.14 0.02 32.01
C VAL A 884 14.01 -0.22 33.00
N ALA A 885 13.70 0.75 33.86
CA ALA A 885 12.58 0.68 34.79
C ALA A 885 11.23 0.58 34.06
N ALA A 886 11.04 1.34 32.98
CA ALA A 886 9.85 1.27 32.14
C ALA A 886 9.69 -0.10 31.46
N ALA A 887 10.78 -0.67 30.95
CA ALA A 887 10.79 -2.02 30.37
C ALA A 887 10.46 -3.09 31.42
N LEU A 888 10.99 -2.98 32.64
CA LEU A 888 10.63 -3.86 33.76
C LEU A 888 9.14 -3.79 34.10
N ALA A 889 8.59 -2.57 34.20
CA ALA A 889 7.18 -2.36 34.49
C ALA A 889 6.26 -2.92 33.38
N ALA A 890 6.66 -2.76 32.11
CA ALA A 890 5.93 -3.31 30.97
C ALA A 890 5.97 -4.85 30.94
N ALA A 891 7.13 -5.45 31.22
CA ALA A 891 7.29 -6.90 31.25
C ALA A 891 6.60 -7.56 32.45
N LEU A 892 6.59 -6.88 33.60
CA LEU A 892 6.18 -7.42 34.89
C LEU A 892 5.05 -6.60 35.54
N PRO A 893 3.91 -6.38 34.87
CA PRO A 893 2.87 -5.44 35.35
C PRO A 893 2.22 -5.86 36.68
N LYS A 894 2.39 -7.12 37.08
CA LYS A 894 1.86 -7.69 38.32
C LYS A 894 2.78 -7.54 39.52
N TRP A 895 4.08 -7.31 39.30
CA TRP A 895 5.09 -7.34 40.34
C TRP A 895 5.81 -6.00 40.40
N PRO A 896 5.67 -5.24 41.51
CA PRO A 896 6.46 -4.04 41.72
C PRO A 896 7.94 -4.35 41.54
N SER A 897 8.62 -3.52 40.75
CA SER A 897 10.04 -3.69 40.45
C SER A 897 10.79 -2.37 40.45
N GLU A 898 12.03 -2.42 40.93
CA GLU A 898 12.96 -1.29 40.93
C GLU A 898 14.30 -1.73 40.36
N VAL A 899 14.99 -0.84 39.65
CA VAL A 899 16.33 -1.07 39.13
C VAL A 899 17.35 -0.26 39.94
N SER A 900 18.42 -0.92 40.34
CA SER A 900 19.57 -0.31 41.00
C SER A 900 20.83 -0.54 40.16
N VAL A 901 21.74 0.43 40.17
CA VAL A 901 23.03 0.36 39.48
C VAL A 901 24.09 0.08 40.54
N VAL A 902 24.88 -0.96 40.31
CA VAL A 902 25.98 -1.36 41.19
C VAL A 902 27.27 -1.29 40.38
N GLU A 903 28.25 -0.53 40.87
CA GLU A 903 29.59 -0.50 40.26
C GLU A 903 30.29 -1.86 40.45
N SER A 904 30.87 -2.38 39.38
CA SER A 904 31.64 -3.63 39.38
C SER A 904 32.99 -3.44 38.69
N GLU A 905 33.87 -4.44 38.75
CA GLU A 905 35.18 -4.39 38.07
C GLU A 905 35.05 -4.23 36.55
N ASP A 906 33.96 -4.72 35.95
CA ASP A 906 33.66 -4.64 34.52
C ASP A 906 32.83 -3.40 34.15
N GLY A 907 32.61 -2.47 35.09
CA GLY A 907 31.78 -1.28 34.94
C GLY A 907 30.41 -1.37 35.64
N PRO A 908 29.50 -0.43 35.36
CA PRO A 908 28.18 -0.41 36.01
C PRO A 908 27.34 -1.63 35.60
N ALA A 909 26.78 -2.33 36.59
CA ALA A 909 25.90 -3.48 36.43
C ALA A 909 24.49 -3.19 36.98
N LEU A 910 23.46 -3.72 36.33
CA LEU A 910 22.06 -3.48 36.68
C LEU A 910 21.49 -4.64 37.50
N THR A 911 20.89 -4.31 38.65
CA THR A 911 20.15 -5.28 39.49
C THR A 911 18.69 -4.86 39.61
N ALA A 912 17.78 -5.73 39.16
CA ALA A 912 16.34 -5.59 39.40
C ALA A 912 15.95 -6.21 40.74
N HIS A 913 15.22 -5.44 41.55
CA HIS A 913 14.54 -5.91 42.75
C HIS A 913 13.07 -6.11 42.41
N VAL A 914 12.56 -7.33 42.51
CA VAL A 914 11.19 -7.69 42.08
C VAL A 914 10.42 -8.30 43.24
N ALA A 915 9.30 -7.67 43.59
CA ALA A 915 8.40 -8.16 44.62
C ALA A 915 7.44 -9.22 44.05
N CYS A 916 7.89 -10.47 43.99
CA CYS A 916 7.11 -11.62 43.51
C CYS A 916 6.84 -12.59 44.66
N GLY A 917 5.56 -12.84 44.95
CA GLY A 917 5.12 -13.83 45.93
C GLY A 917 4.96 -15.26 45.39
N ASP A 918 5.21 -15.48 44.09
CA ASP A 918 5.09 -16.78 43.44
C ASP A 918 6.45 -17.52 43.47
N PRO A 919 6.60 -18.61 44.24
CA PRO A 919 7.86 -19.32 44.38
C PRO A 919 8.25 -20.12 43.11
N SER A 920 7.35 -20.24 42.12
CA SER A 920 7.64 -20.92 40.86
C SER A 920 8.37 -20.04 39.85
N VAL A 921 8.42 -18.73 40.08
CA VAL A 921 9.03 -17.75 39.16
C VAL A 921 10.53 -17.68 39.42
N SER A 922 11.34 -18.02 38.40
CA SER A 922 12.80 -17.92 38.48
C SER A 922 13.32 -16.57 37.96
N PRO A 923 14.54 -16.15 38.35
CA PRO A 923 15.25 -15.04 37.71
C PRO A 923 15.33 -15.16 36.18
N GLN A 924 15.47 -16.38 35.65
CA GLN A 924 15.54 -16.63 34.21
C GLN A 924 14.19 -16.35 33.51
N ASP A 925 13.07 -16.61 34.18
CA ASP A 925 11.74 -16.30 33.65
C ASP A 925 11.52 -14.78 33.57
N LEU A 926 11.93 -14.06 34.62
CA LEU A 926 11.91 -12.59 34.64
C LEU A 926 12.79 -12.02 33.54
N HIS A 927 14.03 -12.51 33.42
CA HIS A 927 14.95 -12.10 32.36
C HIS A 927 14.37 -12.28 30.96
N ARG A 928 13.75 -13.45 30.71
CA ARG A 928 13.11 -13.75 29.42
C ARG A 928 11.93 -12.81 29.14
N ALA A 929 11.11 -12.52 30.15
CA ALA A 929 9.99 -11.59 30.02
C ALA A 929 10.47 -10.18 29.70
N VAL A 930 11.55 -9.72 30.33
CA VAL A 930 12.13 -8.39 30.09
C VAL A 930 12.75 -8.30 28.69
N VAL A 931 13.56 -9.28 28.29
CA VAL A 931 14.15 -9.33 26.93
C VAL A 931 13.07 -9.26 25.84
N ALA A 932 11.93 -9.90 26.06
CA ALA A 932 10.84 -9.94 25.08
C ALA A 932 10.22 -8.56 24.79
N VAL A 933 10.28 -7.61 25.72
CA VAL A 933 9.74 -6.24 25.53
C VAL A 933 10.80 -5.22 25.08
N LEU A 934 12.10 -5.56 25.14
CA LEU A 934 13.19 -4.64 24.76
C LEU A 934 13.13 -4.06 23.34
N PRO A 935 12.50 -4.69 22.31
CA PRO A 935 12.33 -4.04 21.01
C PRO A 935 11.65 -2.67 21.08
N ASP A 936 10.79 -2.44 22.07
CA ASP A 936 10.06 -1.17 22.28
C ASP A 936 10.86 -0.16 23.13
N PHE A 937 12.01 -0.56 23.68
CA PHE A 937 12.84 0.27 24.56
C PHE A 937 14.31 0.33 24.06
N PRO A 938 14.61 1.14 23.02
CA PRO A 938 15.94 1.19 22.38
C PRO A 938 17.10 1.56 23.32
N ALA A 939 16.81 2.31 24.39
CA ALA A 939 17.79 2.72 25.41
C ALA A 939 17.74 1.85 26.68
N ALA A 940 17.16 0.65 26.62
CA ALA A 940 17.10 -0.28 27.74
C ALA A 940 17.86 -1.57 27.44
N VAL A 941 18.38 -2.17 28.52
CA VAL A 941 18.88 -3.54 28.56
C VAL A 941 18.30 -4.23 29.79
N ALA A 942 18.14 -5.54 29.74
CA ALA A 942 17.69 -6.32 30.86
C ALA A 942 18.76 -6.33 31.97
N PRO A 943 18.36 -6.22 33.25
CA PRO A 943 19.28 -6.36 34.37
C PRO A 943 20.04 -7.69 34.35
N SER A 944 21.33 -7.66 34.68
CA SER A 944 22.15 -8.87 34.75
C SER A 944 21.86 -9.71 36.01
N ARG A 945 21.20 -9.11 37.01
CA ARG A 945 20.81 -9.76 38.26
C ARG A 945 19.36 -9.44 38.63
N TYR A 946 18.63 -10.45 39.10
CA TYR A 946 17.28 -10.31 39.65
C TYR A 946 17.26 -10.78 41.11
N LEU A 947 16.83 -9.90 42.02
CA LEU A 947 16.59 -10.20 43.43
C LEU A 947 15.09 -10.28 43.65
N ILE A 948 14.60 -11.48 43.97
CA ILE A 948 13.18 -11.73 44.18
C ILE A 948 12.88 -11.68 45.67
N THR A 949 12.00 -10.78 46.08
CA THR A 949 11.53 -10.66 47.47
C THR A 949 10.05 -11.04 47.56
N PRO A 950 9.61 -11.77 48.61
CA PRO A 950 8.20 -12.04 48.83
C PRO A 950 7.38 -10.75 48.92
N ALA A 951 6.21 -10.71 48.27
CA ALA A 951 5.35 -9.53 48.26
C ALA A 951 4.97 -9.10 49.70
N GLY A 952 5.46 -7.95 50.16
CA GLY A 952 5.11 -7.35 51.46
C GLY A 952 6.26 -7.02 52.44
N GLY A 953 7.54 -7.23 52.08
CA GLY A 953 8.68 -6.79 52.89
C GLY A 953 9.18 -5.37 52.51
N PRO A 954 9.66 -4.53 53.46
CA PRO A 954 10.14 -3.18 53.13
C PRO A 954 11.43 -3.22 52.30
N PRO A 955 11.63 -2.30 51.33
CA PRO A 955 12.87 -2.20 50.56
C PRO A 955 13.92 -1.51 51.44
N GLY A 956 14.83 -2.29 52.03
CA GLY A 956 15.92 -1.72 52.83
C GLY A 956 16.35 -2.60 53.99
N GLY A 957 17.05 -3.69 53.69
CA GLY A 957 17.81 -4.44 54.67
C GLY A 957 19.00 -5.07 53.97
N ALA A 958 20.20 -4.58 54.28
CA ALA A 958 21.43 -5.22 53.85
C ALA A 958 21.41 -6.69 54.30
N ALA A 959 21.17 -7.60 53.36
CA ALA A 959 21.39 -9.01 53.60
C ALA A 959 22.90 -9.23 53.49
N GLU A 960 23.52 -9.52 54.64
CA GLU A 960 24.89 -10.00 54.74
C GLU A 960 25.15 -11.12 53.72
N GLU A 961 26.29 -11.03 53.04
CA GLU A 961 26.81 -12.10 52.19
C GLU A 961 26.84 -13.43 52.94
N PRO A 962 26.23 -14.52 52.42
CA PRO A 962 26.70 -15.84 52.75
C PRO A 962 27.92 -16.12 51.86
N ALA A 963 29.09 -16.14 52.48
CA ALA A 963 30.31 -16.63 51.90
C ALA A 963 30.13 -18.04 51.31
N GLY A 964 30.46 -18.21 50.02
CA GLY A 964 30.91 -19.49 49.48
C GLY A 964 30.24 -20.03 48.21
N ARG A 965 30.98 -19.97 47.09
CA ARG A 965 31.18 -20.98 46.00
C ARG A 965 29.93 -21.73 45.48
N ASN A 966 29.62 -21.81 44.18
CA ASN A 966 30.47 -21.98 43.00
C ASN A 966 29.63 -21.78 41.71
N ARG A 967 30.21 -21.04 40.74
CA ARG A 967 30.07 -21.08 39.26
C ARG A 967 28.71 -21.18 38.59
#